data_AF-A0A9W7E3S0-F1
#
_entry.id   AF-A0A9W7E3S0-F1
#
_cell.length_a   1.000
_cell.length_b   1.000
_cell.length_c   1.000
_cell.angle_alpha   90.00
_cell.angle_beta   90.00
_cell.angle_gamma   90.00
#
_symmetry.space_group_name_H-M   'P 1'
#
loop_
_entity.id
_entity.type
_entity.pdbx_description
1 polymer ?
#
loop_
_entity_poly.entity_id
_entity_poly.type
_entity_poly.pdbx_seq_one_letter_code
_entity_poly.pdbx_strand_id
1 'polypeptide(L)'
;MLRVFLFLLPLAASLSIITLQSRVAKALISSPLYKPISERAKDTMKQTAESAGIDWNGEKERIRGLRTDWDEAVSAETNVEYPDYYLKPFHTYPAGNLELDAALEQRLASAAVGVRNYPQYSEEYGYGGEEYFRSTYYDAIKRVDSTHASASTVNLAVDFGCGTGTSTEDLKKLFPDAEVIGIDQSPHMVVVGRELVSPNVTLKTMPMESTSFADNSVDLVSICLCFHECTKNASLAILKEARRILKPEGRLTIMEMDGKSPGFQKLRANPFLFSIIGSTEPHLEEYFDQVDANFPELVVAAGFSKLVYETATSRHYCAVATGIVGDGDFELEDNRDFELMGRLDQHMSAMSKSTSQTTSPTQSQTTFKLQKNTPNSPPSAILQSCLDGWRKTNFNLPLLPPIITNRGDALGVDFEILRLPPGLRERITEVKDEGDELKIVYKVVNPGYTTAFPVSAHEGRMIMIDDGEGGTDFTWEVDYVPLPFAGKYVELMTSSIVTSAFNSICDVAATTTSSEPDYLVTDSLELSEEERPSLIQSMSNPRDILASTLLIVGFGISGMNVVGAYGETYRAFEGAAIFLGFTSAIAAVVQINTGYMITRRGRIGIADDASVNFYGGVYTAAVSWLAWRASALAPQSLSNFDPILAPLALLAFGYGVYAPVTTLYKYSNDKKTLSDTELLRVNGLLAIGVLGAVFAPDCVAFGLGSSTWWDRVCLEYPSQQTLESSTSLFALFATEASMVAHRAGKQGVAPFKRIVPSFVGVCFFLAIAPCIAALYWLGSDISYFSYYTT
;
A
#
# COMPACT_ATOMS: atom_id res chain seq x y z
N MET A 1 11.23 -12.40 27.88
CA MET A 1 9.96 -11.64 27.71
C MET A 1 10.01 -10.65 26.55
N LEU A 2 11.00 -9.76 26.45
CA LEU A 2 11.11 -8.81 25.31
C LEU A 2 11.25 -9.47 23.91
N ARG A 3 11.88 -10.65 23.83
CA ARG A 3 11.94 -11.48 22.61
C ARG A 3 10.65 -12.24 22.28
N VAL A 4 9.77 -12.46 23.26
CA VAL A 4 8.44 -13.05 23.07
C VAL A 4 7.45 -11.96 22.63
N PHE A 5 7.62 -10.73 23.15
CA PHE A 5 6.82 -9.57 22.79
C PHE A 5 7.08 -9.08 21.34
N LEU A 6 8.34 -9.15 20.87
CA LEU A 6 8.69 -8.85 19.46
C LEU A 6 8.27 -9.96 18.47
N PHE A 7 7.98 -11.17 18.95
CA PHE A 7 7.52 -12.28 18.12
C PHE A 7 5.99 -12.30 17.94
N LEU A 8 5.24 -11.60 18.79
CA LEU A 8 3.77 -11.61 18.80
C LEU A 8 3.13 -10.37 18.13
N LEU A 9 3.90 -9.30 17.91
CA LEU A 9 3.46 -8.11 17.17
C LEU A 9 3.03 -8.39 15.70
N PRO A 10 3.66 -9.32 14.95
CA PRO A 10 3.22 -9.65 13.59
C PRO A 10 1.92 -10.47 13.55
N LEU A 11 1.55 -11.16 14.63
CA LEU A 11 0.40 -12.07 14.66
C LEU A 11 -0.93 -11.36 14.98
N ALA A 12 -0.89 -10.28 15.76
CA ALA A 12 -2.10 -9.52 16.09
C ALA A 12 -2.40 -8.38 15.10
N ALA A 13 -1.36 -7.78 14.51
CA ALA A 13 -1.53 -6.77 13.46
C ALA A 13 -1.98 -7.38 12.13
N SER A 14 -1.69 -8.66 11.87
CA SER A 14 -2.09 -9.34 10.64
C SER A 14 -3.60 -9.51 10.55
N LEU A 15 -4.32 -9.96 11.58
CA LEU A 15 -5.79 -10.14 11.50
C LEU A 15 -6.58 -8.83 11.26
N SER A 16 -6.17 -7.71 11.87
CA SER A 16 -6.86 -6.41 11.74
C SER A 16 -6.51 -5.67 10.44
N ILE A 17 -5.31 -5.90 9.90
CA ILE A 17 -4.88 -5.35 8.60
C ILE A 17 -5.51 -6.13 7.44
N ILE A 18 -5.68 -7.45 7.57
CA ILE A 18 -6.33 -8.33 6.56
C ILE A 18 -7.78 -7.89 6.29
N THR A 19 -8.56 -7.61 7.33
CA THR A 19 -9.96 -7.18 7.20
C THR A 19 -10.10 -5.76 6.61
N LEU A 20 -9.14 -4.87 6.86
CA LEU A 20 -9.07 -3.54 6.23
C LEU A 20 -8.67 -3.63 4.75
N GLN A 21 -7.70 -4.49 4.41
CA GLN A 21 -7.23 -4.74 3.03
C GLN A 21 -8.36 -5.29 2.13
N SER A 22 -9.12 -6.26 2.63
CA SER A 22 -10.30 -6.83 1.97
C SER A 22 -11.34 -5.78 1.59
N ARG A 23 -11.64 -4.88 2.53
CA ARG A 23 -12.67 -3.85 2.38
C ARG A 23 -12.20 -2.74 1.43
N VAL A 24 -10.92 -2.37 1.46
CA VAL A 24 -10.32 -1.44 0.49
C VAL A 24 -10.30 -2.04 -0.91
N ALA A 25 -9.92 -3.31 -1.06
CA ALA A 25 -9.95 -4.00 -2.36
C ALA A 25 -11.39 -4.09 -2.92
N LYS A 26 -12.38 -4.46 -2.10
CA LYS A 26 -13.81 -4.49 -2.48
C LYS A 26 -14.35 -3.09 -2.82
N ALA A 27 -13.96 -2.06 -2.08
CA ALA A 27 -14.29 -0.67 -2.38
C ALA A 27 -13.64 -0.17 -3.68
N LEU A 28 -12.40 -0.60 -3.96
CA LEU A 28 -11.71 -0.31 -5.22
C LEU A 28 -12.39 -1.00 -6.40
N ILE A 29 -12.74 -2.28 -6.29
CA ILE A 29 -13.47 -3.06 -7.30
C ILE A 29 -14.83 -2.42 -7.64
N SER A 30 -15.53 -1.92 -6.63
CA SER A 30 -16.83 -1.25 -6.79
C SER A 30 -16.74 0.23 -7.18
N SER A 31 -15.52 0.79 -7.30
CA SER A 31 -15.31 2.19 -7.65
C SER A 31 -15.15 2.42 -9.17
N PRO A 32 -15.40 3.65 -9.66
CA PRO A 32 -15.07 4.05 -11.03
C PRO A 32 -13.56 3.95 -11.36
N LEU A 33 -12.69 3.80 -10.35
CA LEU A 33 -11.24 3.67 -10.51
C LEU A 33 -10.80 2.24 -10.86
N TYR A 34 -11.68 1.25 -10.71
CA TYR A 34 -11.37 -0.17 -11.01
C TYR A 34 -10.92 -0.37 -12.46
N LYS A 35 -11.71 0.15 -13.41
CA LYS A 35 -11.46 -0.02 -14.84
C LYS A 35 -10.06 0.42 -15.28
N PRO A 36 -9.60 1.66 -14.99
CA PRO A 36 -8.25 2.09 -15.39
C PRO A 36 -7.12 1.35 -14.65
N ILE A 37 -7.35 0.85 -13.42
CA ILE A 37 -6.36 0.05 -12.67
C ILE A 37 -6.25 -1.35 -13.28
N SER A 38 -7.39 -1.96 -13.59
CA SER A 38 -7.53 -3.27 -14.21
C SER A 38 -6.88 -3.31 -15.61
N GLU A 39 -7.17 -2.30 -16.45
CA GLU A 39 -6.54 -2.14 -17.77
C GLU A 39 -5.01 -2.02 -17.65
N ARG A 40 -4.51 -1.29 -16.64
CA ARG A 40 -3.07 -1.11 -16.41
C ARG A 40 -2.37 -2.35 -15.84
N ALA A 41 -3.06 -3.17 -15.05
CA ALA A 41 -2.54 -4.46 -14.58
C ALA A 41 -2.34 -5.43 -15.76
N LYS A 42 -3.30 -5.47 -16.69
CA LYS A 42 -3.23 -6.24 -17.92
C LYS A 42 -2.07 -5.77 -18.83
N ASP A 43 -1.88 -4.46 -18.97
CA ASP A 43 -0.74 -3.91 -19.72
C ASP A 43 0.62 -4.31 -19.12
N THR A 44 0.71 -4.39 -17.79
CA THR A 44 1.93 -4.82 -17.09
C THR A 44 2.24 -6.29 -17.37
N MET A 45 1.23 -7.16 -17.41
CA MET A 45 1.39 -8.56 -17.78
C MET A 45 1.84 -8.71 -19.23
N LYS A 46 1.24 -7.96 -20.16
CA LYS A 46 1.66 -7.92 -21.57
C LYS A 46 3.12 -7.52 -21.72
N GLN A 47 3.53 -6.44 -21.06
CA GLN A 47 4.93 -5.99 -21.07
C GLN A 47 5.89 -7.04 -20.48
N THR A 48 5.47 -7.76 -19.44
CA THR A 48 6.27 -8.85 -18.86
C THR A 48 6.45 -9.98 -19.88
N ALA A 49 5.38 -10.40 -20.54
CA ALA A 49 5.43 -11.41 -21.59
C ALA A 49 6.32 -10.98 -22.77
N GLU A 50 6.13 -9.76 -23.28
CA GLU A 50 6.91 -9.18 -24.37
C GLU A 50 8.40 -9.07 -24.02
N SER A 51 8.73 -8.73 -22.77
CA SER A 51 10.13 -8.65 -22.31
C SER A 51 10.86 -10.01 -22.27
N ALA A 52 10.10 -11.11 -22.18
CA ALA A 52 10.61 -12.47 -22.32
C ALA A 52 10.39 -13.05 -23.72
N GLY A 53 10.05 -12.18 -24.68
CA GLY A 53 9.94 -12.51 -26.09
C GLY A 53 8.63 -13.21 -26.49
N ILE A 54 7.62 -13.23 -25.63
CA ILE A 54 6.29 -13.73 -25.98
C ILE A 54 5.54 -12.59 -26.68
N ASP A 55 5.32 -12.71 -27.99
CA ASP A 55 4.50 -11.76 -28.76
C ASP A 55 3.03 -11.94 -28.40
N TRP A 56 2.60 -11.26 -27.33
CA TRP A 56 1.25 -11.39 -26.78
C TRP A 56 0.17 -11.08 -27.83
N ASN A 57 0.30 -9.95 -28.52
CA ASN A 57 -0.74 -9.51 -29.46
C ASN A 57 -0.70 -10.35 -30.75
N GLY A 58 0.49 -10.68 -31.26
CA GLY A 58 0.62 -11.53 -32.44
C GLY A 58 0.10 -12.95 -32.19
N GLU A 59 0.40 -13.54 -31.03
CA GLU A 59 -0.09 -14.88 -30.68
C GLU A 59 -1.60 -14.88 -30.43
N LYS A 60 -2.14 -13.85 -29.76
CA LYS A 60 -3.59 -13.69 -29.61
C LYS A 60 -4.29 -13.64 -30.98
N GLU A 61 -3.79 -12.82 -31.90
CA GLU A 61 -4.36 -12.73 -33.26
C GLU A 61 -4.17 -14.03 -34.06
N ARG A 62 -3.04 -14.73 -33.88
CA ARG A 62 -2.81 -16.05 -34.48
C ARG A 62 -3.86 -17.06 -34.01
N ILE A 63 -4.10 -17.16 -32.70
CA ILE A 63 -5.11 -18.06 -32.12
C ILE A 63 -6.49 -17.65 -32.63
N ARG A 64 -6.81 -16.36 -32.57
CA ARG A 64 -8.10 -15.83 -33.06
C ARG A 64 -8.34 -16.18 -34.53
N GLY A 65 -7.29 -16.19 -35.36
CA GLY A 65 -7.34 -16.57 -36.77
C GLY A 65 -7.46 -18.07 -37.06
N LEU A 66 -7.37 -18.95 -36.06
CA LEU A 66 -7.54 -20.41 -36.25
C LEU A 66 -8.97 -20.78 -36.65
N ARG A 67 -9.95 -19.94 -36.28
CA ARG A 67 -11.37 -20.17 -36.52
C ARG A 67 -12.08 -18.87 -36.86
N THR A 68 -13.11 -18.93 -37.71
CA THR A 68 -13.94 -17.75 -38.04
C THR A 68 -15.31 -17.75 -37.38
N ASP A 69 -15.75 -18.90 -36.86
CA ASP A 69 -17.06 -19.20 -36.29
C ASP A 69 -17.04 -19.34 -34.75
N TRP A 70 -16.21 -18.58 -34.03
CA TRP A 70 -16.07 -18.68 -32.57
C TRP A 70 -17.40 -18.60 -31.82
N ASP A 71 -18.26 -17.65 -32.16
CA ASP A 71 -19.55 -17.46 -31.49
C ASP A 71 -20.51 -18.65 -31.68
N GLU A 72 -20.52 -19.24 -32.88
CA GLU A 72 -21.32 -20.43 -33.20
C GLU A 72 -20.80 -21.66 -32.46
N ALA A 73 -19.47 -21.86 -32.45
CA ALA A 73 -18.82 -22.96 -31.75
C ALA A 73 -19.04 -22.90 -30.23
N VAL A 74 -18.95 -21.72 -29.63
CA VAL A 74 -19.26 -21.50 -28.21
C VAL A 74 -20.74 -21.72 -27.92
N SER A 75 -21.63 -21.21 -28.78
CA SER A 75 -23.09 -21.39 -28.63
C SER A 75 -23.51 -22.86 -28.77
N ALA A 76 -22.73 -23.71 -29.44
CA ALA A 76 -23.01 -25.13 -29.55
C ALA A 76 -22.74 -25.91 -28.24
N GLU A 77 -21.94 -25.36 -27.32
CA GLU A 77 -21.63 -25.95 -26.02
C GLU A 77 -22.67 -25.59 -24.93
N THR A 78 -23.60 -24.67 -25.21
CA THR A 78 -24.45 -24.06 -24.17
C THR A 78 -25.54 -24.98 -23.68
N ASN A 79 -25.30 -25.66 -22.55
CA ASN A 79 -26.37 -26.20 -21.70
C ASN A 79 -25.94 -26.40 -20.23
N VAL A 80 -25.20 -25.44 -19.67
CA VAL A 80 -24.72 -25.49 -18.28
C VAL A 80 -25.29 -24.29 -17.51
N GLU A 81 -25.97 -24.53 -16.39
CA GLU A 81 -26.34 -23.46 -15.44
C GLU A 81 -25.09 -23.04 -14.66
N TYR A 82 -24.83 -21.74 -14.60
CA TYR A 82 -23.65 -21.20 -13.92
C TYR A 82 -23.97 -20.81 -12.48
N PRO A 83 -23.15 -21.24 -11.50
CA PRO A 83 -23.30 -20.81 -10.12
C PRO A 83 -22.90 -19.33 -9.97
N ASP A 84 -23.51 -18.64 -9.00
CA ASP A 84 -23.31 -17.20 -8.76
C ASP A 84 -21.85 -16.77 -8.59
N TYR A 85 -21.00 -17.67 -8.07
CA TYR A 85 -19.58 -17.39 -7.86
C TYR A 85 -18.79 -17.32 -9.17
N TYR A 86 -19.25 -18.03 -10.21
CA TYR A 86 -18.60 -18.11 -11.53
C TYR A 86 -18.98 -16.93 -12.43
N LEU A 87 -20.09 -16.25 -12.14
CA LEU A 87 -20.58 -15.07 -12.87
C LEU A 87 -19.87 -13.76 -12.46
N LYS A 88 -18.78 -13.84 -11.68
CA LYS A 88 -18.05 -12.66 -11.20
C LYS A 88 -16.98 -12.23 -12.20
N PRO A 89 -16.68 -10.92 -12.32
CA PRO A 89 -15.51 -10.45 -13.04
C PRO A 89 -14.24 -11.11 -12.47
N PHE A 90 -13.33 -11.49 -13.36
CA PHE A 90 -12.19 -12.32 -13.01
C PHE A 90 -10.98 -11.93 -13.86
N HIS A 91 -9.77 -11.88 -13.29
CA HIS A 91 -8.52 -11.64 -14.04
C HIS A 91 -8.55 -10.41 -14.96
N THR A 92 -9.20 -9.31 -14.55
CA THR A 92 -9.42 -8.06 -15.33
C THR A 92 -10.51 -8.13 -16.42
N TYR A 93 -11.13 -9.30 -16.62
CA TYR A 93 -12.18 -9.54 -17.62
C TYR A 93 -13.57 -9.28 -17.01
N PRO A 94 -14.39 -8.38 -17.61
CA PRO A 94 -15.71 -8.04 -17.09
C PRO A 94 -16.68 -9.21 -16.97
N ALA A 95 -16.65 -10.16 -17.90
CA ALA A 95 -17.46 -11.38 -17.85
C ALA A 95 -16.69 -12.59 -17.26
N GLY A 96 -15.52 -12.35 -16.68
CA GLY A 96 -14.66 -13.40 -16.12
C GLY A 96 -14.23 -14.41 -17.18
N ASN A 97 -14.38 -15.71 -16.89
CA ASN A 97 -14.03 -16.77 -17.83
C ASN A 97 -15.08 -16.99 -18.94
N LEU A 98 -16.21 -16.26 -18.92
CA LEU A 98 -17.30 -16.34 -19.91
C LEU A 98 -17.15 -15.32 -21.05
N GLU A 99 -15.92 -15.05 -21.48
CA GLU A 99 -15.63 -14.25 -22.67
C GLU A 99 -14.47 -14.83 -23.48
N LEU A 100 -14.51 -14.62 -24.80
CA LEU A 100 -13.53 -15.17 -25.74
C LEU A 100 -12.11 -14.66 -25.46
N ASP A 101 -11.97 -13.37 -25.12
CA ASP A 101 -10.66 -12.77 -24.87
C ASP A 101 -9.94 -13.40 -23.68
N ALA A 102 -10.68 -13.76 -22.61
CA ALA A 102 -10.11 -14.48 -21.48
C ALA A 102 -9.52 -15.84 -21.90
N ALA A 103 -10.21 -16.55 -22.80
CA ALA A 103 -9.73 -17.84 -23.32
C ALA A 103 -8.54 -17.69 -24.28
N LEU A 104 -8.58 -16.72 -25.20
CA LEU A 104 -7.47 -16.46 -26.13
C LEU A 104 -6.17 -16.07 -25.40
N GLU A 105 -6.29 -15.41 -24.26
CA GLU A 105 -5.16 -14.87 -23.50
C GLU A 105 -4.70 -15.78 -22.35
N GLN A 106 -5.40 -16.88 -22.04
CA GLN A 106 -5.14 -17.70 -20.85
C GLN A 106 -3.72 -18.31 -20.82
N ARG A 107 -3.26 -18.94 -21.91
CA ARG A 107 -1.89 -19.50 -22.00
C ARG A 107 -0.82 -18.40 -21.92
N LEU A 108 -1.09 -17.25 -22.54
CA LEU A 108 -0.20 -16.08 -22.51
C LEU A 108 -0.07 -15.51 -21.10
N ALA A 109 -1.20 -15.40 -20.39
CA ALA A 109 -1.25 -14.95 -19.00
C ALA A 109 -0.46 -15.89 -18.07
N SER A 110 -0.66 -17.21 -18.20
CA SER A 110 0.10 -18.19 -17.42
C SER A 110 1.60 -18.08 -17.72
N ALA A 111 1.98 -17.98 -19.00
CA ALA A 111 3.37 -17.80 -19.40
C ALA A 111 4.01 -16.54 -18.82
N ALA A 112 3.30 -15.42 -18.79
CA ALA A 112 3.78 -14.19 -18.16
C ALA A 112 4.01 -14.37 -16.65
N VAL A 113 3.16 -15.13 -15.97
CA VAL A 113 3.33 -15.48 -14.55
C VAL A 113 4.55 -16.40 -14.36
N GLY A 114 4.72 -17.40 -15.23
CA GLY A 114 5.86 -18.31 -15.24
C GLY A 114 7.18 -17.57 -15.40
N VAL A 115 7.30 -16.71 -16.42
CA VAL A 115 8.47 -15.84 -16.65
C VAL A 115 8.76 -14.95 -15.44
N ARG A 116 7.72 -14.29 -14.90
CA ARG A 116 7.88 -13.38 -13.76
C ARG A 116 8.43 -14.10 -12.52
N ASN A 117 7.94 -15.30 -12.28
CA ASN A 117 8.29 -16.05 -11.08
C ASN A 117 9.59 -16.85 -11.25
N TYR A 118 9.88 -17.31 -12.48
CA TYR A 118 10.99 -18.20 -12.77
C TYR A 118 11.80 -17.74 -14.00
N PRO A 119 12.35 -16.51 -13.97
CA PRO A 119 13.03 -15.91 -15.12
C PRO A 119 14.26 -16.71 -15.56
N GLN A 120 14.90 -17.45 -14.64
CA GLN A 120 16.07 -18.28 -14.92
C GLN A 120 15.80 -19.45 -15.88
N TYR A 121 14.54 -19.83 -16.08
CA TYR A 121 14.18 -20.88 -17.05
C TYR A 121 13.69 -20.29 -18.38
N SER A 122 13.92 -18.99 -18.63
CA SER A 122 13.44 -18.27 -19.82
C SER A 122 14.56 -17.94 -20.83
N GLU A 123 15.65 -18.73 -20.84
CA GLU A 123 16.98 -18.32 -21.34
C GLU A 123 17.10 -17.93 -22.83
N GLU A 124 16.13 -18.18 -23.70
CA GLU A 124 16.25 -17.78 -25.11
C GLU A 124 14.90 -17.59 -25.80
N TYR A 125 13.95 -16.90 -25.15
CA TYR A 125 12.51 -16.80 -25.46
C TYR A 125 11.66 -17.88 -24.76
N GLY A 126 10.50 -17.48 -24.20
CA GLY A 126 9.35 -18.38 -24.13
C GLY A 126 8.98 -19.00 -22.78
N TYR A 127 8.14 -20.01 -22.91
CA TYR A 127 7.27 -20.61 -21.89
C TYR A 127 8.03 -21.43 -20.82
N GLY A 128 9.37 -21.42 -20.80
CA GLY A 128 10.16 -22.30 -19.92
C GLY A 128 9.92 -22.06 -18.42
N GLY A 129 9.63 -20.82 -18.00
CA GLY A 129 9.20 -20.53 -16.63
C GLY A 129 7.85 -21.17 -16.27
N GLU A 130 6.91 -21.22 -17.22
CA GLU A 130 5.62 -21.91 -17.07
C GLU A 130 5.81 -23.43 -17.09
N GLU A 131 6.62 -23.96 -18.01
CA GLU A 131 6.94 -25.39 -18.06
C GLU A 131 7.57 -25.88 -16.76
N TYR A 132 8.54 -25.14 -16.22
CA TYR A 132 9.12 -25.43 -14.91
C TYR A 132 8.05 -25.40 -13.81
N PHE A 133 7.22 -24.35 -13.80
CA PHE A 133 6.17 -24.21 -12.80
C PHE A 133 5.24 -25.42 -12.77
N ARG A 134 4.77 -25.85 -13.94
CA ARG A 134 3.91 -27.02 -14.08
C ARG A 134 4.65 -28.32 -13.78
N SER A 135 5.91 -28.47 -14.20
CA SER A 135 6.70 -29.69 -13.94
C SER A 135 6.83 -29.97 -12.44
N THR A 136 6.91 -28.94 -11.60
CA THR A 136 7.03 -29.12 -10.14
C THR A 136 5.84 -29.84 -9.52
N TYR A 137 4.64 -29.65 -10.06
CA TYR A 137 3.43 -30.34 -9.61
C TYR A 137 3.48 -31.83 -9.93
N TYR A 138 3.80 -32.16 -11.18
CA TYR A 138 3.88 -33.55 -11.62
C TYR A 138 5.02 -34.31 -10.96
N ASP A 139 6.14 -33.64 -10.69
CA ASP A 139 7.23 -34.24 -9.93
C ASP A 139 6.84 -34.48 -8.47
N ALA A 140 6.00 -33.61 -7.88
CA ALA A 140 5.43 -33.85 -6.55
C ALA A 140 4.45 -35.04 -6.56
N ILE A 141 3.57 -35.15 -7.56
CA ILE A 141 2.69 -36.32 -7.74
C ILE A 141 3.53 -37.60 -7.81
N LYS A 142 4.58 -37.64 -8.65
CA LYS A 142 5.46 -38.82 -8.76
C LYS A 142 6.12 -39.19 -7.43
N ARG A 143 6.51 -38.22 -6.61
CA ARG A 143 7.11 -38.48 -5.29
C ARG A 143 6.10 -39.18 -4.38
N VAL A 144 4.88 -38.66 -4.26
CA VAL A 144 3.81 -39.29 -3.49
C VAL A 144 3.49 -40.70 -4.01
N ASP A 145 3.39 -40.86 -5.33
CA ASP A 145 3.09 -42.16 -5.94
C ASP A 145 4.17 -43.20 -5.64
N SER A 146 5.43 -42.78 -5.59
CA SER A 146 6.57 -43.66 -5.30
C SER A 146 6.62 -44.12 -3.84
N THR A 147 6.13 -43.32 -2.90
CA THR A 147 6.19 -43.61 -1.45
C THR A 147 4.94 -44.33 -0.94
N HIS A 148 3.77 -44.12 -1.54
CA HIS A 148 2.51 -44.66 -1.02
C HIS A 148 1.95 -45.85 -1.78
N ALA A 149 2.70 -46.42 -2.73
CA ALA A 149 2.30 -47.60 -3.52
C ALA A 149 0.87 -47.49 -4.13
N SER A 150 0.37 -46.27 -4.35
CA SER A 150 -0.88 -45.96 -5.08
C SER A 150 -0.72 -46.20 -6.59
N ALA A 151 0.23 -47.04 -6.99
CA ALA A 151 0.65 -47.29 -8.37
C ALA A 151 -0.37 -48.16 -9.14
N SER A 152 -1.67 -47.94 -8.93
CA SER A 152 -2.69 -48.40 -9.86
C SER A 152 -2.45 -47.74 -11.21
N THR A 153 -2.45 -48.53 -12.28
CA THR A 153 -2.39 -48.02 -13.64
C THR A 153 -3.49 -46.99 -13.86
N VAL A 154 -3.11 -45.77 -14.22
CA VAL A 154 -4.06 -44.71 -14.59
C VAL A 154 -4.52 -45.01 -16.03
N ASN A 155 -5.78 -45.42 -16.19
CA ASN A 155 -6.37 -45.64 -17.52
C ASN A 155 -7.24 -44.45 -17.93
N LEU A 156 -7.94 -43.84 -16.97
CA LEU A 156 -8.73 -42.62 -17.18
C LEU A 156 -8.36 -41.57 -16.13
N ALA A 157 -7.87 -40.42 -16.61
CA ALA A 157 -7.61 -39.24 -15.81
C ALA A 157 -8.53 -38.08 -16.23
N VAL A 158 -9.05 -37.34 -15.25
CA VAL A 158 -9.88 -36.16 -15.49
C VAL A 158 -9.24 -34.92 -14.87
N ASP A 159 -9.06 -33.88 -15.66
CA ASP A 159 -8.49 -32.59 -15.24
C ASP A 159 -9.63 -31.58 -15.04
N PHE A 160 -9.87 -31.20 -13.79
CA PHE A 160 -10.94 -30.30 -13.37
C PHE A 160 -10.47 -28.84 -13.43
N GLY A 161 -11.24 -27.98 -14.11
CA GLY A 161 -10.88 -26.57 -14.31
C GLY A 161 -9.73 -26.44 -15.30
N CYS A 162 -9.80 -27.17 -16.42
CA CYS A 162 -8.68 -27.33 -17.33
C CYS A 162 -8.30 -26.06 -18.11
N GLY A 163 -9.16 -25.01 -18.12
CA GLY A 163 -8.98 -23.85 -18.97
C GLY A 163 -8.82 -24.24 -20.44
N THR A 164 -7.81 -23.69 -21.12
CA THR A 164 -7.48 -24.08 -22.50
C THR A 164 -6.64 -25.36 -22.62
N GLY A 165 -6.53 -26.15 -21.55
CA GLY A 165 -6.00 -27.51 -21.55
C GLY A 165 -4.50 -27.66 -21.32
N THR A 166 -3.78 -26.63 -20.86
CA THR A 166 -2.33 -26.72 -20.59
C THR A 166 -1.99 -27.82 -19.55
N SER A 167 -2.69 -27.84 -18.41
CA SER A 167 -2.52 -28.89 -17.40
C SER A 167 -2.94 -30.27 -17.93
N THR A 168 -3.96 -30.32 -18.78
CA THR A 168 -4.44 -31.56 -19.39
C THR A 168 -3.40 -32.17 -20.33
N GLU A 169 -2.70 -31.35 -21.13
CA GLU A 169 -1.60 -31.80 -21.98
C GLU A 169 -0.44 -32.36 -21.16
N ASP A 170 -0.09 -31.70 -20.06
CA ASP A 170 0.98 -32.20 -19.20
C ASP A 170 0.59 -33.48 -18.45
N LEU A 171 -0.68 -33.61 -18.05
CA LEU A 171 -1.21 -34.86 -17.49
C LEU A 171 -1.16 -36.00 -18.51
N LYS A 172 -1.42 -35.71 -19.80
CA LYS A 172 -1.24 -36.65 -20.90
C LYS A 172 0.22 -37.02 -21.14
N LYS A 173 1.17 -36.10 -20.95
CA LYS A 173 2.61 -36.42 -20.98
C LYS A 173 3.02 -37.30 -19.79
N LEU A 174 2.44 -37.08 -18.61
CA LEU A 174 2.71 -37.86 -17.41
C LEU A 174 2.15 -39.29 -17.51
N PHE A 175 0.95 -39.43 -18.08
CA PHE A 175 0.26 -40.70 -18.29
C PHE A 175 -0.04 -40.93 -19.78
N PRO A 176 0.99 -41.28 -20.58
CA PRO A 176 0.86 -41.34 -22.04
C PRO A 176 -0.16 -42.38 -22.52
N ASP A 177 -0.33 -43.48 -21.78
CA ASP A 177 -1.26 -44.55 -22.10
C ASP A 177 -2.68 -44.32 -21.57
N ALA A 178 -2.89 -43.33 -20.69
CA ALA A 178 -4.20 -43.00 -20.14
C ALA A 178 -5.05 -42.21 -21.15
N GLU A 179 -6.36 -42.44 -21.14
CA GLU A 179 -7.32 -41.44 -21.63
C GLU A 179 -7.32 -40.25 -20.68
N VAL A 180 -7.14 -39.04 -21.20
CA VAL A 180 -7.09 -37.81 -20.41
C VAL A 180 -8.17 -36.86 -20.92
N ILE A 181 -9.08 -36.50 -20.02
CA ILE A 181 -10.21 -35.62 -20.31
C ILE A 181 -10.10 -34.36 -19.45
N GLY A 182 -9.94 -33.20 -20.07
CA GLY A 182 -10.08 -31.91 -19.38
C GLY A 182 -11.54 -31.47 -19.37
N ILE A 183 -11.99 -30.95 -18.23
CA ILE A 183 -13.30 -30.30 -18.11
C ILE A 183 -13.16 -28.88 -17.59
N ASP A 184 -13.93 -27.97 -18.19
CA ASP A 184 -14.09 -26.60 -17.72
C ASP A 184 -15.55 -26.16 -17.88
N GLN A 185 -16.03 -25.29 -17.02
CA GLN A 185 -17.40 -24.76 -17.08
C GLN A 185 -17.53 -23.70 -18.19
N SER A 186 -16.42 -23.06 -18.59
CA SER A 186 -16.39 -22.07 -19.65
C SER A 186 -16.35 -22.74 -21.03
N PRO A 187 -17.38 -22.54 -21.88
CA PRO A 187 -17.35 -23.00 -23.26
C PRO A 187 -16.28 -22.27 -24.07
N HIS A 188 -15.94 -21.02 -23.73
CA HIS A 188 -14.87 -20.28 -24.39
C HIS A 188 -13.51 -20.96 -24.18
N MET A 189 -13.20 -21.34 -22.93
CA MET A 189 -11.94 -22.01 -22.58
C MET A 189 -11.81 -23.35 -23.32
N VAL A 190 -12.88 -24.15 -23.34
CA VAL A 190 -12.90 -25.46 -24.00
C VAL A 190 -12.78 -25.34 -25.52
N VAL A 191 -13.54 -24.44 -26.15
CA VAL A 191 -13.55 -24.27 -27.60
C VAL A 191 -12.21 -23.74 -28.10
N VAL A 192 -11.61 -22.75 -27.41
CA VAL A 192 -10.25 -22.29 -27.73
C VAL A 192 -9.24 -23.40 -27.46
N GLY A 193 -9.35 -24.08 -26.31
CA GLY A 193 -8.43 -25.15 -25.92
C GLY A 193 -8.36 -26.29 -26.94
N ARG A 194 -9.49 -26.69 -27.55
CA ARG A 194 -9.52 -27.75 -28.58
C ARG A 194 -8.70 -27.42 -29.83
N GLU A 195 -8.51 -26.14 -30.13
CA GLU A 195 -7.65 -25.70 -31.24
C GLU A 195 -6.16 -25.63 -30.83
N LEU A 196 -5.86 -25.67 -29.53
CA LEU A 196 -4.51 -25.50 -28.98
C LEU A 196 -3.90 -26.81 -28.47
N VAL A 197 -4.71 -27.73 -27.95
CA VAL A 197 -4.23 -28.99 -27.40
C VAL A 197 -3.92 -30.02 -28.49
N SER A 198 -3.04 -30.95 -28.14
CA SER A 198 -2.73 -32.11 -28.97
C SER A 198 -3.98 -32.96 -29.28
N PRO A 199 -4.10 -33.58 -30.47
CA PRO A 199 -5.29 -34.36 -30.87
C PRO A 199 -5.64 -35.56 -29.99
N ASN A 200 -4.72 -35.99 -29.12
CA ASN A 200 -4.89 -37.09 -28.18
C ASN A 200 -5.40 -36.62 -26.79
N VAL A 201 -5.75 -35.35 -26.65
CA VAL A 201 -6.36 -34.75 -25.46
C VAL A 201 -7.81 -34.39 -25.78
N THR A 202 -8.73 -34.73 -24.87
CA THR A 202 -10.15 -34.38 -25.02
C THR A 202 -10.52 -33.29 -24.03
N LEU A 203 -11.15 -32.21 -24.49
CA LEU A 203 -11.71 -31.16 -23.62
C LEU A 203 -13.24 -31.11 -23.73
N LYS A 204 -13.94 -30.97 -22.61
CA LYS A 204 -15.41 -30.92 -22.54
C LYS A 204 -15.91 -29.78 -21.67
N THR A 205 -16.98 -29.12 -22.11
CA THR A 205 -17.68 -28.13 -21.28
C THR A 205 -18.53 -28.87 -20.25
N MET A 206 -18.20 -28.74 -18.96
CA MET A 206 -18.88 -29.46 -17.88
C MET A 206 -18.61 -28.79 -16.51
N PRO A 207 -19.60 -28.72 -15.61
CA PRO A 207 -19.38 -28.25 -14.24
C PRO A 207 -18.59 -29.26 -13.42
N MET A 208 -17.71 -28.77 -12.53
CA MET A 208 -16.88 -29.61 -11.66
C MET A 208 -17.65 -30.11 -10.44
N GLU A 209 -18.70 -29.39 -10.02
CA GLU A 209 -19.53 -29.72 -8.86
C GLU A 209 -20.51 -30.86 -9.15
N SER A 210 -20.77 -31.15 -10.43
CA SER A 210 -21.70 -32.20 -10.86
C SER A 210 -21.39 -32.68 -12.27
N THR A 211 -20.45 -33.61 -12.38
CA THR A 211 -20.01 -34.17 -13.66
C THR A 211 -20.96 -35.26 -14.16
N SER A 212 -20.87 -35.59 -15.46
CA SER A 212 -21.62 -36.70 -16.06
C SER A 212 -20.87 -38.04 -15.99
N PHE A 213 -19.76 -38.13 -15.27
CA PHE A 213 -19.02 -39.39 -15.11
C PHE A 213 -19.77 -40.32 -14.15
N ALA A 214 -19.62 -41.64 -14.37
CA ALA A 214 -20.23 -42.64 -13.50
C ALA A 214 -19.50 -42.69 -12.15
N ASP A 215 -20.21 -43.17 -11.12
CA ASP A 215 -19.59 -43.44 -9.82
C ASP A 215 -18.43 -44.43 -9.98
N ASN A 216 -17.33 -44.20 -9.27
CA ASN A 216 -16.17 -45.10 -9.25
C ASN A 216 -15.62 -45.49 -10.64
N SER A 217 -15.63 -44.58 -11.62
CA SER A 217 -15.15 -44.85 -12.99
C SER A 217 -13.77 -44.26 -13.32
N VAL A 218 -13.30 -43.28 -12.54
CA VAL A 218 -12.08 -42.51 -12.81
C VAL A 218 -10.92 -42.99 -11.94
N ASP A 219 -9.72 -43.11 -12.50
CA ASP A 219 -8.52 -43.50 -11.75
C ASP A 219 -7.85 -42.30 -11.07
N LEU A 220 -7.84 -41.14 -11.75
CA LEU A 220 -7.20 -39.92 -11.25
C LEU A 220 -8.05 -38.68 -11.57
N VAL A 221 -8.25 -37.84 -10.58
CA VAL A 221 -8.78 -36.47 -10.76
C VAL A 221 -7.66 -35.50 -10.40
N SER A 222 -7.36 -34.55 -11.29
CA SER A 222 -6.39 -33.48 -11.04
C SER A 222 -7.11 -32.14 -10.99
N ILE A 223 -6.72 -31.28 -10.06
CA ILE A 223 -7.13 -29.87 -9.99
C ILE A 223 -5.85 -29.03 -9.88
N CYS A 224 -5.63 -28.11 -10.80
CA CYS A 224 -4.40 -27.30 -10.80
C CYS A 224 -4.74 -25.82 -10.83
N LEU A 225 -4.51 -25.11 -9.71
CA LEU A 225 -4.68 -23.66 -9.59
C LEU A 225 -6.11 -23.21 -9.92
N CYS A 226 -7.10 -23.66 -9.13
CA CYS A 226 -8.53 -23.43 -9.39
C CYS A 226 -9.35 -23.10 -8.13
N PHE A 227 -9.00 -23.63 -6.96
CA PHE A 227 -9.76 -23.38 -5.73
C PHE A 227 -9.63 -21.94 -5.21
N HIS A 228 -8.58 -21.21 -5.56
CA HIS A 228 -8.52 -19.78 -5.28
C HIS A 228 -9.54 -18.94 -6.07
N GLU A 229 -10.18 -19.54 -7.08
CA GLU A 229 -11.29 -18.96 -7.85
C GLU A 229 -12.68 -19.40 -7.35
N CYS A 230 -12.73 -20.27 -6.34
CA CYS A 230 -13.96 -20.90 -5.85
C CYS A 230 -14.34 -20.41 -4.46
N THR A 231 -15.64 -20.43 -4.16
CA THR A 231 -16.11 -20.30 -2.77
C THR A 231 -15.86 -21.60 -2.01
N LYS A 232 -15.81 -21.56 -0.68
CA LYS A 232 -15.69 -22.74 0.18
C LYS A 232 -16.75 -23.81 -0.13
N ASN A 233 -17.99 -23.37 -0.37
CA ASN A 233 -19.09 -24.29 -0.67
C ASN A 233 -18.90 -24.98 -2.03
N ALA A 234 -18.44 -24.24 -3.04
CA ALA A 234 -18.09 -24.80 -4.34
C ALA A 234 -16.92 -25.77 -4.21
N SER A 235 -15.83 -25.40 -3.53
CA SER A 235 -14.68 -26.28 -3.28
C SER A 235 -15.11 -27.59 -2.61
N LEU A 236 -15.98 -27.56 -1.58
CA LEU A 236 -16.49 -28.77 -0.95
C LEU A 236 -17.34 -29.62 -1.90
N ALA A 237 -18.17 -29.00 -2.75
CA ALA A 237 -18.97 -29.72 -3.75
C ALA A 237 -18.07 -30.40 -4.80
N ILE A 238 -17.03 -29.70 -5.28
CA ILE A 238 -16.03 -30.23 -6.21
C ILE A 238 -15.30 -31.42 -5.60
N LEU A 239 -14.85 -31.31 -4.34
CA LEU A 239 -14.17 -32.41 -3.65
C LEU A 239 -15.08 -33.64 -3.51
N LYS A 240 -16.36 -33.44 -3.18
CA LYS A 240 -17.35 -34.52 -3.09
C LYS A 240 -17.59 -35.18 -4.44
N GLU A 241 -17.65 -34.39 -5.50
CA GLU A 241 -17.86 -34.90 -6.85
C GLU A 241 -16.64 -35.67 -7.37
N ALA A 242 -15.43 -35.14 -7.14
CA ALA A 242 -14.19 -35.86 -7.40
C ALA A 242 -14.17 -37.19 -6.63
N ARG A 243 -14.58 -37.20 -5.35
CA ARG A 243 -14.69 -38.45 -4.59
C ARG A 243 -15.72 -39.39 -5.22
N ARG A 244 -16.91 -38.93 -5.62
CA ARG A 244 -17.95 -39.80 -6.22
C ARG A 244 -17.44 -40.54 -7.46
N ILE A 245 -16.74 -39.85 -8.35
CA ILE A 245 -16.32 -40.42 -9.64
C ILE A 245 -15.04 -41.25 -9.52
N LEU A 246 -14.20 -40.98 -8.52
CA LEU A 246 -12.98 -41.75 -8.27
C LEU A 246 -13.29 -43.17 -7.82
N LYS A 247 -12.61 -44.14 -8.43
CA LYS A 247 -12.55 -45.53 -7.95
C LYS A 247 -12.09 -45.57 -6.49
N PRO A 248 -12.38 -46.65 -5.74
CA PRO A 248 -11.89 -46.81 -4.37
C PRO A 248 -10.37 -46.63 -4.22
N GLU A 249 -9.61 -47.12 -5.19
CA GLU A 249 -8.14 -47.00 -5.26
C GLU A 249 -7.67 -45.76 -6.05
N GLY A 250 -8.61 -44.94 -6.54
CA GLY A 250 -8.30 -43.73 -7.29
C GLY A 250 -7.80 -42.62 -6.38
N ARG A 251 -7.18 -41.61 -6.99
CA ARG A 251 -6.61 -40.48 -6.25
C ARG A 251 -7.02 -39.12 -6.81
N LEU A 252 -7.18 -38.17 -5.89
CA LEU A 252 -7.33 -36.76 -6.20
C LEU A 252 -5.97 -36.07 -5.98
N THR A 253 -5.46 -35.37 -6.99
CA THR A 253 -4.25 -34.55 -6.90
C THR A 253 -4.60 -33.08 -7.05
N ILE A 254 -4.02 -32.22 -6.22
CA ILE A 254 -4.30 -30.79 -6.19
C ILE A 254 -3.01 -29.99 -6.12
N MET A 255 -2.82 -29.01 -7.01
CA MET A 255 -1.82 -27.96 -6.85
C MET A 255 -2.49 -26.65 -6.50
N GLU A 256 -2.07 -26.02 -5.42
CA GLU A 256 -2.63 -24.74 -5.00
C GLU A 256 -1.65 -23.86 -4.22
N MET A 257 -2.00 -22.58 -4.06
CA MET A 257 -1.24 -21.63 -3.25
C MET A 257 -1.22 -22.03 -1.77
N ASP A 258 -0.04 -21.97 -1.14
CA ASP A 258 0.16 -22.36 0.25
C ASP A 258 0.23 -21.11 1.15
N GLY A 259 -0.81 -20.90 1.97
CA GLY A 259 -0.90 -19.79 2.91
C GLY A 259 0.12 -19.86 4.06
N LYS A 260 0.68 -21.04 4.34
CA LYS A 260 1.73 -21.27 5.35
C LYS A 260 3.14 -21.07 4.78
N SER A 261 3.32 -21.02 3.46
CA SER A 261 4.64 -20.86 2.86
C SER A 261 5.28 -19.50 3.22
N PRO A 262 6.60 -19.44 3.51
CA PRO A 262 7.26 -18.19 3.85
C PRO A 262 7.20 -17.14 2.73
N GLY A 263 7.24 -17.58 1.47
CA GLY A 263 7.12 -16.69 0.31
C GLY A 263 5.73 -16.05 0.24
N PHE A 264 4.67 -16.83 0.49
CA PHE A 264 3.31 -16.30 0.49
C PHE A 264 3.03 -15.41 1.71
N GLN A 265 3.51 -15.77 2.91
CA GLN A 265 3.36 -14.93 4.10
C GLN A 265 4.01 -13.54 3.92
N LYS A 266 5.16 -13.46 3.23
CA LYS A 266 5.78 -12.17 2.85
C LYS A 266 4.92 -11.37 1.88
N LEU A 267 4.32 -12.04 0.90
CA LEU A 267 3.40 -11.41 -0.05
C LEU A 267 2.16 -10.86 0.65
N ARG A 268 1.55 -11.66 1.53
CA ARG A 268 0.38 -11.28 2.35
C ARG A 268 0.70 -10.16 3.35
N ALA A 269 1.93 -10.10 3.86
CA ALA A 269 2.39 -9.02 4.73
C ALA A 269 2.60 -7.68 4.00
N ASN A 270 2.55 -7.65 2.65
CA ASN A 270 2.62 -6.42 1.86
C ASN A 270 1.20 -5.95 1.46
N PRO A 271 0.64 -4.90 2.12
CA PRO A 271 -0.75 -4.50 1.92
C PRO A 271 -1.06 -4.04 0.50
N PHE A 272 -0.10 -3.44 -0.18
CA PHE A 272 -0.29 -2.90 -1.52
C PHE A 272 -0.35 -4.03 -2.56
N LEU A 273 0.61 -4.97 -2.52
CA LEU A 273 0.64 -6.09 -3.46
C LEU A 273 -0.54 -7.05 -3.26
N PHE A 274 -0.90 -7.35 -2.01
CA PHE A 274 -2.05 -8.22 -1.73
C PHE A 274 -3.37 -7.56 -2.15
N SER A 275 -3.53 -6.25 -1.97
CA SER A 275 -4.73 -5.53 -2.42
C SER A 275 -4.90 -5.52 -3.94
N ILE A 276 -3.81 -5.55 -4.71
CA ILE A 276 -3.86 -5.61 -6.18
C ILE A 276 -4.30 -7.00 -6.63
N ILE A 277 -3.69 -8.06 -6.07
CA ILE A 277 -4.04 -9.45 -6.42
C ILE A 277 -5.48 -9.77 -5.98
N GLY A 278 -5.85 -9.39 -4.75
CA GLY A 278 -7.22 -9.55 -4.25
C GLY A 278 -8.26 -8.68 -4.97
N SER A 279 -7.85 -7.62 -5.69
CA SER A 279 -8.77 -6.82 -6.52
C SER A 279 -9.10 -7.48 -7.87
N THR A 280 -8.29 -8.43 -8.32
CA THR A 280 -8.50 -9.17 -9.58
C THR A 280 -9.04 -10.59 -9.38
N GLU A 281 -9.00 -11.09 -8.13
CA GLU A 281 -9.43 -12.44 -7.75
C GLU A 281 -10.43 -12.37 -6.58
N PRO A 282 -11.76 -12.37 -6.84
CA PRO A 282 -12.79 -12.07 -5.85
C PRO A 282 -12.87 -13.06 -4.67
N HIS A 283 -12.41 -14.30 -4.87
CA HIS A 283 -12.51 -15.39 -3.89
C HIS A 283 -11.18 -15.74 -3.21
N LEU A 284 -10.08 -15.06 -3.55
CA LEU A 284 -8.73 -15.39 -3.06
C LEU A 284 -8.63 -15.33 -1.53
N GLU A 285 -9.28 -14.35 -0.90
CA GLU A 285 -9.30 -14.22 0.56
C GLU A 285 -10.09 -15.36 1.22
N GLU A 286 -11.27 -15.69 0.66
CA GLU A 286 -12.08 -16.82 1.14
C GLU A 286 -11.32 -18.13 1.00
N TYR A 287 -10.57 -18.30 -0.10
CA TYR A 287 -9.70 -19.44 -0.29
C TYR A 287 -8.70 -19.58 0.87
N PHE A 288 -7.92 -18.55 1.19
CA PHE A 288 -6.92 -18.69 2.26
C PHE A 288 -7.55 -18.88 3.65
N ASP A 289 -8.62 -18.14 3.95
CA ASP A 289 -9.18 -18.10 5.30
C ASP A 289 -10.13 -19.27 5.57
N GLN A 290 -10.74 -19.83 4.53
CA GLN A 290 -11.77 -20.87 4.67
C GLN A 290 -11.45 -22.18 3.97
N VAL A 291 -10.69 -22.17 2.87
CA VAL A 291 -10.32 -23.38 2.11
C VAL A 291 -8.94 -23.89 2.53
N ASP A 292 -7.86 -23.16 2.30
CA ASP A 292 -6.48 -23.55 2.65
C ASP A 292 -6.33 -23.80 4.16
N ALA A 293 -6.86 -22.87 4.99
CA ALA A 293 -6.79 -22.98 6.44
C ALA A 293 -7.51 -24.22 7.02
N ASN A 294 -8.54 -24.73 6.33
CA ASN A 294 -9.37 -25.86 6.78
C ASN A 294 -9.39 -27.01 5.77
N PHE A 295 -8.33 -27.13 4.96
CA PHE A 295 -8.32 -28.05 3.83
C PHE A 295 -8.42 -29.52 4.26
N PRO A 296 -7.71 -30.00 5.31
CA PRO A 296 -7.89 -31.38 5.80
C PRO A 296 -9.33 -31.68 6.21
N GLU A 297 -10.02 -30.76 6.87
CA GLU A 297 -11.42 -30.92 7.29
C GLU A 297 -12.36 -31.02 6.08
N LEU A 298 -12.11 -30.23 5.03
CA LEU A 298 -12.88 -30.30 3.78
C LEU A 298 -12.65 -31.63 3.05
N VAL A 299 -11.42 -32.14 3.03
CA VAL A 299 -11.06 -33.44 2.44
C VAL A 299 -11.76 -34.59 3.18
N VAL A 300 -11.78 -34.57 4.51
CA VAL A 300 -12.54 -35.54 5.33
C VAL A 300 -14.04 -35.42 5.06
N ALA A 301 -14.59 -34.21 5.05
CA ALA A 301 -16.00 -33.96 4.80
C ALA A 301 -16.44 -34.36 3.37
N ALA A 302 -15.51 -34.44 2.43
CA ALA A 302 -15.72 -34.96 1.08
C ALA A 302 -15.67 -36.49 0.99
N GLY A 303 -15.18 -37.18 2.03
CA GLY A 303 -15.18 -38.64 2.12
C GLY A 303 -13.83 -39.31 1.83
N PHE A 304 -12.72 -38.57 1.86
CA PHE A 304 -11.37 -39.13 1.78
C PHE A 304 -10.82 -39.45 3.17
N SER A 305 -10.12 -40.57 3.31
CA SER A 305 -9.56 -41.02 4.60
C SER A 305 -8.07 -40.69 4.77
N LYS A 306 -7.38 -40.30 3.69
CA LYS A 306 -5.95 -39.97 3.72
C LYS A 306 -5.67 -38.71 2.91
N LEU A 307 -4.77 -37.87 3.43
CA LEU A 307 -4.25 -36.67 2.77
C LEU A 307 -2.73 -36.61 2.94
N VAL A 308 -2.01 -36.44 1.83
CA VAL A 308 -0.55 -36.22 1.81
C VAL A 308 -0.25 -34.87 1.20
N TYR A 309 0.51 -34.02 1.89
CA TYR A 309 1.06 -32.79 1.34
C TYR A 309 2.52 -32.95 0.93
N GLU A 310 2.88 -32.35 -0.20
CA GLU A 310 4.25 -32.25 -0.72
C GLU A 310 4.56 -30.81 -1.12
N THR A 311 5.86 -30.48 -1.11
CA THR A 311 6.32 -29.18 -1.63
C THR A 311 6.30 -29.21 -3.16
N ALA A 312 5.55 -28.30 -3.79
CA ALA A 312 5.62 -28.09 -5.24
C ALA A 312 6.60 -26.95 -5.56
N THR A 313 6.37 -25.76 -5.01
CA THR A 313 7.25 -24.59 -5.23
C THR A 313 7.48 -23.84 -3.92
N SER A 314 8.18 -22.70 -3.97
CA SER A 314 8.34 -21.80 -2.81
C SER A 314 7.04 -21.23 -2.25
N ARG A 315 5.92 -21.29 -3.02
CA ARG A 315 4.63 -20.70 -2.66
C ARG A 315 3.42 -21.62 -2.86
N HIS A 316 3.63 -22.85 -3.33
CA HIS A 316 2.54 -23.76 -3.67
C HIS A 316 2.82 -25.16 -3.10
N TYR A 317 1.76 -25.83 -2.67
CA TYR A 317 1.80 -27.23 -2.28
C TYR A 317 1.22 -28.11 -3.39
N CYS A 318 1.57 -29.40 -3.33
CA CYS A 318 0.83 -30.47 -3.97
C CYS A 318 0.14 -31.28 -2.87
N ALA A 319 -1.15 -31.54 -2.99
CA ALA A 319 -1.92 -32.37 -2.09
C ALA A 319 -2.45 -33.60 -2.84
N VAL A 320 -2.36 -34.77 -2.22
CA VAL A 320 -2.90 -36.03 -2.76
C VAL A 320 -3.84 -36.63 -1.74
N ALA A 321 -5.11 -36.77 -2.11
CA ALA A 321 -6.14 -37.36 -1.28
C ALA A 321 -6.56 -38.74 -1.82
N THR A 322 -6.64 -39.72 -0.91
CA THR A 322 -6.96 -41.12 -1.25
C THR A 322 -7.83 -41.77 -0.18
N GLY A 323 -8.31 -42.98 -0.48
CA GLY A 323 -9.08 -43.80 0.43
C GLY A 323 -10.52 -43.33 0.64
N ILE A 324 -11.28 -44.13 1.37
CA ILE A 324 -12.69 -43.91 1.67
C ILE A 324 -12.82 -43.85 3.18
N VAL A 325 -13.48 -42.81 3.68
CA VAL A 325 -13.82 -42.73 5.11
C VAL A 325 -14.63 -43.96 5.52
N GLY A 326 -14.07 -44.78 6.40
CA GLY A 326 -14.71 -45.91 7.09
C GLY A 326 -14.64 -45.70 8.61
N ASP A 327 -14.75 -46.78 9.41
CA ASP A 327 -14.64 -46.74 10.88
C ASP A 327 -13.21 -46.46 11.41
N GLY A 328 -12.26 -46.09 10.54
CA GLY A 328 -10.86 -45.81 10.88
C GLY A 328 -10.55 -44.30 10.97
N ASP A 329 -9.48 -43.95 11.69
CA ASP A 329 -9.02 -42.57 11.86
C ASP A 329 -8.49 -41.96 10.53
N PHE A 330 -8.68 -40.64 10.35
CA PHE A 330 -8.12 -39.89 9.22
C PHE A 330 -6.59 -39.81 9.30
N GLU A 331 -5.91 -40.13 8.20
CA GLU A 331 -4.45 -40.08 8.09
C GLU A 331 -3.98 -38.80 7.38
N LEU A 332 -3.23 -37.95 8.07
CA LEU A 332 -2.61 -36.76 7.50
C LEU A 332 -1.08 -36.89 7.53
N GLU A 333 -0.46 -36.83 6.36
CA GLU A 333 1.00 -36.75 6.20
C GLU A 333 1.37 -35.40 5.58
N ASP A 334 2.23 -34.63 6.24
CA ASP A 334 2.64 -33.30 5.78
C ASP A 334 4.15 -33.27 5.51
N ASN A 335 4.52 -33.53 4.26
CA ASN A 335 5.92 -33.53 3.80
C ASN A 335 6.34 -32.17 3.22
N ARG A 336 5.63 -31.09 3.55
CA ARG A 336 6.04 -29.75 3.14
C ARG A 336 7.29 -29.33 3.89
N ASP A 337 8.32 -28.93 3.14
CA ASP A 337 9.57 -28.43 3.67
C ASP A 337 9.55 -26.90 3.60
N PHE A 338 9.06 -26.27 4.68
CA PHE A 338 8.99 -24.82 4.79
C PHE A 338 10.38 -24.14 4.79
N GLU A 339 11.43 -24.86 5.17
CA GLU A 339 12.80 -24.35 5.10
C GLU A 339 13.29 -24.32 3.65
N LEU A 340 13.07 -25.40 2.90
CA LEU A 340 13.32 -25.45 1.46
C LEU A 340 12.50 -24.39 0.72
N MET A 341 11.20 -24.24 1.02
CA MET A 341 10.36 -23.20 0.44
C MET A 341 10.93 -21.81 0.71
N GLY A 342 11.38 -21.54 1.94
CA GLY A 342 12.03 -20.28 2.31
C GLY A 342 13.35 -20.04 1.59
N ARG A 343 14.17 -21.08 1.40
CA ARG A 343 15.42 -21.02 0.62
C ARG A 343 15.16 -20.77 -0.86
N LEU A 344 14.18 -21.46 -1.45
CA LEU A 344 13.75 -21.26 -2.83
C LEU A 344 13.25 -19.82 -3.05
N ASP A 345 12.47 -19.27 -2.10
CA ASP A 345 12.01 -17.87 -2.13
C ASP A 345 13.17 -16.86 -2.06
N GLN A 346 14.15 -17.10 -1.19
CA GLN A 346 15.37 -16.27 -1.11
C GLN A 346 16.21 -16.37 -2.38
N HIS A 347 16.34 -17.58 -2.95
CA HIS A 347 17.08 -17.82 -4.17
C HIS A 347 16.42 -17.15 -5.38
N MET A 348 15.09 -17.22 -5.48
CA MET A 348 14.30 -16.49 -6.48
C MET A 348 14.48 -14.97 -6.31
N SER A 349 14.42 -14.47 -5.08
CA SER A 349 14.64 -13.05 -4.76
C SER A 349 16.07 -12.57 -5.03
N ALA A 350 17.06 -13.46 -4.93
CA ALA A 350 18.46 -13.18 -5.22
C ALA A 350 18.76 -13.28 -6.73
N MET A 351 18.18 -14.27 -7.42
CA MET A 351 18.24 -14.40 -8.88
C MET A 351 17.54 -13.23 -9.56
N SER A 352 16.37 -12.79 -9.09
CA SER A 352 15.74 -11.57 -9.65
C SER A 352 16.63 -10.33 -9.50
N LYS A 353 17.62 -10.34 -8.58
CA LYS A 353 18.64 -9.30 -8.40
C LYS A 353 19.94 -9.58 -9.17
N SER A 354 20.22 -10.82 -9.59
CA SER A 354 21.42 -11.17 -10.37
C SER A 354 21.15 -11.20 -11.88
N THR A 355 19.96 -11.63 -12.31
CA THR A 355 19.51 -11.59 -13.72
C THR A 355 19.32 -10.15 -14.21
N SER A 356 19.24 -9.16 -13.30
CA SER A 356 19.34 -7.73 -13.64
C SER A 356 20.77 -7.28 -14.01
N GLN A 357 21.76 -8.18 -14.08
CA GLN A 357 23.14 -7.89 -14.50
C GLN A 357 23.60 -8.59 -15.79
N THR A 358 22.76 -9.38 -16.46
CA THR A 358 23.14 -9.98 -17.75
C THR A 358 22.12 -9.63 -18.83
N THR A 359 22.59 -8.78 -19.75
CA THR A 359 21.93 -8.32 -20.98
C THR A 359 20.52 -7.76 -20.78
N SER A 360 20.46 -6.59 -20.14
CA SER A 360 19.32 -5.69 -20.28
C SER A 360 19.11 -5.36 -21.76
N PRO A 361 17.88 -5.42 -22.30
CA PRO A 361 17.56 -4.59 -23.46
C PRO A 361 17.85 -3.15 -23.02
N THR A 362 18.46 -2.37 -23.89
CA THR A 362 18.87 -0.99 -23.67
C THR A 362 17.69 -0.18 -23.12
N GLN A 363 17.53 -0.10 -21.80
CA GLN A 363 16.58 0.82 -21.18
C GLN A 363 17.11 2.20 -21.50
N SER A 364 16.31 3.00 -22.22
CA SER A 364 16.72 4.34 -22.62
C SER A 364 16.97 5.18 -21.38
N GLN A 365 18.24 5.44 -21.07
CA GLN A 365 18.65 6.43 -20.09
C GLN A 365 17.99 7.75 -20.46
N THR A 366 17.19 8.29 -19.56
CA THR A 366 16.50 9.56 -19.79
C THR A 366 17.27 10.66 -19.07
N THR A 367 17.61 11.71 -19.81
CA THR A 367 18.31 12.87 -19.27
C THR A 367 17.32 14.04 -19.17
N PHE A 368 17.08 14.51 -17.95
CA PHE A 368 16.41 15.77 -17.70
C PHE A 368 17.46 16.88 -17.54
N LYS A 369 17.33 17.98 -18.29
CA LYS A 369 18.31 19.06 -18.30
C LYS A 369 17.62 20.40 -18.10
N LEU A 370 18.17 21.19 -17.18
CA LEU A 370 17.83 22.60 -16.99
C LEU A 370 19.08 23.44 -17.20
N GLN A 371 18.91 24.61 -17.81
CA GLN A 371 19.98 25.59 -18.01
C GLN A 371 19.41 27.00 -17.83
N LYS A 372 20.15 27.84 -17.11
CA LYS A 372 19.80 29.24 -16.87
C LYS A 372 21.08 30.04 -16.67
N ASN A 373 21.18 31.17 -17.37
CA ASN A 373 22.18 32.17 -17.06
C ASN A 373 21.74 32.95 -15.81
N THR A 374 22.64 33.09 -14.84
CA THR A 374 22.44 33.86 -13.62
C THR A 374 23.39 35.06 -13.60
N PRO A 375 22.94 36.24 -14.08
CA PRO A 375 23.78 37.44 -14.12
C PRO A 375 24.22 37.88 -12.73
N ASN A 376 25.44 38.39 -12.60
CA ASN A 376 26.02 38.91 -11.35
C ASN A 376 26.19 37.87 -10.22
N SER A 377 26.14 36.58 -10.54
CA SER A 377 26.41 35.49 -9.59
C SER A 377 27.61 34.70 -10.10
N PRO A 378 28.79 34.77 -9.46
CA PRO A 378 29.95 34.00 -9.88
C PRO A 378 29.76 32.49 -9.62
N PRO A 379 30.44 31.59 -10.34
CA PRO A 379 30.26 30.14 -10.21
C PRO A 379 30.41 29.64 -8.76
N SER A 380 31.33 30.25 -7.99
CA SER A 380 31.56 29.92 -6.58
C SER A 380 30.37 30.22 -5.66
N ALA A 381 29.56 31.25 -5.96
CA ALA A 381 28.34 31.57 -5.21
C ALA A 381 27.23 30.54 -5.48
N ILE A 382 27.10 30.09 -6.74
CA ILE A 382 26.16 29.04 -7.13
C ILE A 382 26.56 27.70 -6.48
N LEU A 383 27.84 27.34 -6.51
CA LEU A 383 28.39 26.16 -5.84
C LEU A 383 28.07 26.16 -4.34
N GLN A 384 28.29 27.29 -3.67
CA GLN A 384 27.99 27.43 -2.24
C GLN A 384 26.49 27.25 -1.95
N SER A 385 25.61 27.80 -2.80
CA SER A 385 24.15 27.64 -2.68
C SER A 385 23.71 26.18 -2.88
N CYS A 386 24.30 25.45 -3.83
CA CYS A 386 24.08 24.01 -4.00
C CYS A 386 24.45 23.22 -2.73
N LEU A 387 25.65 23.46 -2.19
CA LEU A 387 26.14 22.80 -0.98
C LEU A 387 25.30 23.13 0.26
N ASP A 388 24.84 24.38 0.40
CA ASP A 388 23.93 24.80 1.47
C ASP A 388 22.53 24.16 1.31
N GLY A 389 22.10 23.94 0.07
CA GLY A 389 20.93 23.13 -0.28
C GLY A 389 20.98 21.73 0.33
N TRP A 390 22.11 21.02 0.19
CA TRP A 390 22.31 19.71 0.82
C TRP A 390 22.49 19.79 2.35
N ARG A 391 23.18 20.81 2.86
CA ARG A 391 23.64 20.86 4.26
C ARG A 391 22.65 21.52 5.23
N LYS A 392 21.81 22.45 4.77
CA LYS A 392 21.05 23.36 5.64
C LYS A 392 19.58 23.51 5.27
N THR A 393 19.27 23.66 3.98
CA THR A 393 17.94 24.12 3.54
C THR A 393 17.12 23.07 2.83
N ASN A 394 17.69 21.90 2.54
CA ASN A 394 17.02 20.83 1.79
C ASN A 394 16.49 21.32 0.42
N PHE A 395 17.22 22.25 -0.22
CA PHE A 395 16.78 22.95 -1.42
C PHE A 395 15.39 23.62 -1.30
N ASN A 396 14.99 23.98 -0.07
CA ASN A 396 13.66 24.51 0.28
C ASN A 396 12.49 23.59 -0.10
N LEU A 397 12.75 22.29 -0.26
CA LEU A 397 11.71 21.31 -0.55
C LEU A 397 10.89 20.99 0.72
N PRO A 398 9.55 20.83 0.61
CA PRO A 398 8.65 20.57 1.74
C PRO A 398 8.70 19.10 2.21
N LEU A 399 9.91 18.55 2.39
CA LEU A 399 10.17 17.18 2.83
C LEU A 399 10.72 17.17 4.27
N LEU A 400 10.67 16.02 4.96
CA LEU A 400 11.30 15.92 6.28
C LEU A 400 12.81 16.21 6.16
N PRO A 401 13.42 16.74 7.23
CA PRO A 401 14.87 16.97 7.26
C PRO A 401 15.63 15.66 6.97
N PRO A 402 16.63 15.68 6.07
CA PRO A 402 17.44 14.51 5.81
C PRO A 402 18.32 14.15 7.02
N ILE A 403 18.61 12.86 7.20
CA ILE A 403 19.57 12.38 8.19
C ILE A 403 20.96 12.40 7.55
N ILE A 404 21.88 13.17 8.10
CA ILE A 404 23.29 13.17 7.64
C ILE A 404 23.94 11.87 8.13
N THR A 405 24.37 11.04 7.19
CA THR A 405 25.06 9.76 7.48
C THR A 405 26.58 9.89 7.35
N ASN A 406 27.08 10.81 6.51
CA ASN A 406 28.50 11.14 6.40
C ASN A 406 28.69 12.63 6.07
N ARG A 407 29.68 13.28 6.69
CA ARG A 407 29.97 14.72 6.48
C ARG A 407 30.98 15.00 5.36
N GLY A 408 31.59 13.96 4.76
CA GLY A 408 32.52 14.12 3.65
C GLY A 408 33.77 14.94 4.00
N ASP A 409 34.51 15.36 2.97
CA ASP A 409 35.69 16.21 3.10
C ASP A 409 35.36 17.72 3.08
N ALA A 410 36.40 18.57 3.10
CA ALA A 410 36.25 20.03 3.14
C ALA A 410 35.50 20.61 1.92
N LEU A 411 35.58 19.94 0.77
CA LEU A 411 34.90 20.33 -0.48
C LEU A 411 33.51 19.69 -0.62
N GLY A 412 33.18 18.71 0.25
CA GLY A 412 31.89 18.03 0.29
C GLY A 412 31.87 16.70 -0.46
N VAL A 413 33.02 16.18 -0.91
CA VAL A 413 33.12 14.84 -1.51
C VAL A 413 32.83 13.79 -0.44
N ASP A 414 32.07 12.75 -0.81
CA ASP A 414 31.59 11.68 0.08
C ASP A 414 30.60 12.14 1.18
N PHE A 415 30.08 13.38 1.07
CA PHE A 415 28.95 13.84 1.88
C PHE A 415 27.71 13.01 1.55
N GLU A 416 27.10 12.40 2.56
CA GLU A 416 25.99 11.45 2.40
C GLU A 416 24.81 11.80 3.31
N ILE A 417 23.62 11.76 2.74
CA ILE A 417 22.35 11.97 3.44
C ILE A 417 21.34 10.85 3.16
N LEU A 418 20.47 10.59 4.12
CA LEU A 418 19.30 9.72 4.00
C LEU A 418 18.01 10.57 4.06
N ARG A 419 17.22 10.56 2.98
CA ARG A 419 15.93 11.26 2.90
C ARG A 419 14.79 10.39 3.39
N LEU A 420 13.98 10.88 4.34
CA LEU A 420 12.84 10.16 4.91
C LEU A 420 11.52 10.92 4.75
N PRO A 421 10.38 10.21 4.68
CA PRO A 421 10.23 9.00 3.86
C PRO A 421 10.58 9.34 2.39
N PRO A 422 11.15 8.38 1.62
CA PRO A 422 11.02 6.94 1.82
C PRO A 422 12.35 6.17 2.02
N GLY A 423 13.45 6.84 2.39
CA GLY A 423 14.74 6.18 2.68
C GLY A 423 15.75 6.21 1.53
N LEU A 424 15.75 7.28 0.71
CA LEU A 424 16.72 7.46 -0.38
C LEU A 424 18.06 7.90 0.18
N ARG A 425 19.17 7.28 -0.24
CA ARG A 425 20.51 7.77 0.09
C ARG A 425 21.04 8.61 -1.05
N GLU A 426 21.47 9.82 -0.77
CA GLU A 426 22.16 10.65 -1.74
C GLU A 426 23.59 10.88 -1.29
N ARG A 427 24.53 10.75 -2.23
CA ARG A 427 25.95 10.91 -1.97
C ARG A 427 26.60 11.77 -3.04
N ILE A 428 27.35 12.78 -2.61
CA ILE A 428 28.21 13.56 -3.52
C ILE A 428 29.45 12.71 -3.81
N THR A 429 29.66 12.37 -5.08
CA THR A 429 30.76 11.49 -5.50
C THR A 429 31.97 12.26 -6.01
N GLU A 430 31.77 13.47 -6.52
CA GLU A 430 32.84 14.29 -7.10
C GLU A 430 32.49 15.78 -7.02
N VAL A 431 33.49 16.61 -6.70
CA VAL A 431 33.46 18.07 -6.86
C VAL A 431 34.76 18.44 -7.58
N LYS A 432 34.65 19.09 -8.75
CA LYS A 432 35.78 19.48 -9.59
C LYS A 432 35.80 20.99 -9.81
N ASP A 433 37.01 21.53 -9.79
CA ASP A 433 37.32 22.92 -10.14
C ASP A 433 38.39 22.88 -11.25
N GLU A 434 37.95 23.14 -12.48
CA GLU A 434 38.78 23.12 -13.69
C GLU A 434 39.01 24.55 -14.23
N GLY A 435 39.10 25.54 -13.34
CA GLY A 435 39.47 26.93 -13.64
C GLY A 435 38.31 27.78 -14.17
N ASP A 436 37.74 27.41 -15.32
CA ASP A 436 36.60 28.11 -15.95
C ASP A 436 35.27 27.33 -15.77
N GLU A 437 35.32 26.12 -15.19
CA GLU A 437 34.17 25.24 -14.93
C GLU A 437 34.23 24.69 -13.50
N LEU A 438 33.14 24.86 -12.75
CA LEU A 438 32.89 24.16 -11.49
C LEU A 438 31.83 23.08 -11.68
N LYS A 439 32.07 21.89 -11.13
CA LYS A 439 31.18 20.73 -11.33
C LYS A 439 30.95 19.93 -10.05
N ILE A 440 29.70 19.55 -9.81
CA ILE A 440 29.29 18.60 -8.77
C ILE A 440 28.64 17.38 -9.43
N VAL A 441 29.07 16.18 -9.03
CA VAL A 441 28.43 14.91 -9.39
C VAL A 441 27.92 14.23 -8.13
N TYR A 442 26.65 13.81 -8.14
CA TYR A 442 26.05 13.06 -7.04
C TYR A 442 25.28 11.84 -7.55
N LYS A 443 25.20 10.83 -6.70
CA LYS A 443 24.44 9.60 -6.95
C LYS A 443 23.35 9.42 -5.91
N VAL A 444 22.20 8.94 -6.36
CA VAL A 444 21.11 8.54 -5.49
C VAL A 444 21.01 7.02 -5.49
N VAL A 445 21.24 6.42 -4.32
CA VAL A 445 21.13 4.99 -4.09
C VAL A 445 19.76 4.70 -3.47
N ASN A 446 18.98 3.89 -4.19
CA ASN A 446 17.68 3.42 -3.77
C ASN A 446 17.81 2.01 -3.14
N PRO A 447 17.55 1.82 -1.84
CA PRO A 447 17.70 0.51 -1.20
C PRO A 447 16.62 -0.53 -1.57
N GLY A 448 15.65 -0.21 -2.44
CA GLY A 448 14.72 -1.20 -3.01
C GLY A 448 13.35 -0.64 -3.43
N TYR A 449 12.43 -1.54 -3.79
CA TYR A 449 11.05 -1.25 -4.23
C TYR A 449 10.15 -0.53 -3.20
N THR A 450 10.67 -0.25 -2.00
CA THR A 450 9.96 0.38 -0.89
C THR A 450 10.05 1.91 -0.91
N THR A 451 10.71 2.50 -1.91
CA THR A 451 10.84 3.96 -2.04
C THR A 451 9.79 4.58 -2.96
N ALA A 452 9.21 5.72 -2.55
CA ALA A 452 8.30 6.55 -3.35
C ALA A 452 8.94 7.20 -4.60
N PHE A 453 10.18 6.83 -4.95
CA PHE A 453 10.93 7.32 -6.11
C PHE A 453 11.60 6.14 -6.85
N PRO A 454 10.87 5.45 -7.74
CA PRO A 454 11.27 4.15 -8.29
C PRO A 454 12.24 4.29 -9.48
N VAL A 455 13.51 4.53 -9.18
CA VAL A 455 14.63 4.58 -10.15
C VAL A 455 15.59 3.42 -9.92
N SER A 456 16.06 2.77 -11.00
CA SER A 456 17.11 1.74 -10.98
C SER A 456 18.51 2.35 -10.96
N ALA A 457 18.68 3.53 -11.56
CA ALA A 457 19.87 4.36 -11.46
C ALA A 457 19.47 5.84 -11.50
N HIS A 458 20.14 6.68 -10.71
CA HIS A 458 19.93 8.13 -10.71
C HIS A 458 21.23 8.86 -10.36
N GLU A 459 21.70 9.67 -11.30
CA GLU A 459 22.94 10.44 -11.21
C GLU A 459 22.66 11.88 -11.67
N GLY A 460 23.08 12.86 -10.88
CA GLY A 460 22.97 14.26 -11.26
C GLY A 460 24.33 14.92 -11.42
N ARG A 461 24.40 15.84 -12.37
CA ARG A 461 25.56 16.68 -12.68
C ARG A 461 25.14 18.14 -12.69
N MET A 462 25.73 18.92 -11.81
CA MET A 462 25.58 20.36 -11.76
C MET A 462 26.86 20.99 -12.31
N ILE A 463 26.75 21.79 -13.38
CA ILE A 463 27.87 22.39 -14.11
C ILE A 463 27.67 23.90 -14.10
N MET A 464 28.70 24.64 -13.71
CA MET A 464 28.70 26.08 -13.56
C MET A 464 29.88 26.64 -14.35
N ILE A 465 29.59 27.37 -15.43
CA ILE A 465 30.61 27.95 -16.31
C ILE A 465 30.56 29.47 -16.17
N ASP A 466 31.72 30.12 -16.03
CA ASP A 466 31.81 31.58 -16.02
C ASP A 466 31.39 32.13 -17.41
N ASP A 467 30.44 33.06 -17.44
CA ASP A 467 29.95 33.65 -18.70
C ASP A 467 30.85 34.77 -19.25
N GLY A 468 31.91 35.13 -18.54
CA GLY A 468 32.85 36.19 -18.90
C GLY A 468 32.36 37.61 -18.59
N GLU A 469 31.14 37.76 -18.08
CA GLU A 469 30.51 39.04 -17.70
C GLU A 469 30.22 39.12 -16.18
N GLY A 470 30.76 38.18 -15.39
CA GLY A 470 30.59 38.10 -13.94
C GLY A 470 29.31 37.39 -13.51
N GLY A 471 28.64 36.67 -14.42
CA GLY A 471 27.55 35.75 -14.16
C GLY A 471 27.99 34.28 -14.30
N THR A 472 27.01 33.38 -14.27
CA THR A 472 27.23 31.94 -14.42
C THR A 472 26.20 31.35 -15.37
N ASP A 473 26.67 30.57 -16.34
CA ASP A 473 25.83 29.65 -17.08
C ASP A 473 25.67 28.36 -16.27
N PHE A 474 24.58 28.29 -15.50
CA PHE A 474 24.29 27.14 -14.63
C PHE A 474 23.46 26.09 -15.36
N THR A 475 23.99 24.87 -15.40
CA THR A 475 23.34 23.70 -15.98
C THR A 475 23.18 22.61 -14.92
N TRP A 476 21.98 22.03 -14.81
CA TRP A 476 21.72 20.84 -14.01
C TRP A 476 21.16 19.75 -14.89
N GLU A 477 21.95 18.70 -15.07
CA GLU A 477 21.60 17.48 -15.78
C GLU A 477 21.32 16.36 -14.78
N VAL A 478 20.27 15.60 -15.03
CA VAL A 478 19.87 14.48 -14.20
C VAL A 478 19.58 13.30 -15.10
N ASP A 479 20.45 12.31 -15.03
CA ASP A 479 20.27 11.03 -15.69
C ASP A 479 19.55 10.09 -14.74
N TYR A 480 18.45 9.53 -15.22
CA TYR A 480 17.76 8.48 -14.49
C TYR A 480 17.32 7.35 -15.41
N VAL A 481 17.29 6.16 -14.83
CA VAL A 481 16.69 4.98 -15.43
C VAL A 481 15.49 4.64 -14.55
N PRO A 482 14.26 4.94 -15.00
CA PRO A 482 13.07 4.62 -14.22
C PRO A 482 12.85 3.11 -14.21
N LEU A 483 12.24 2.59 -13.13
CA LEU A 483 11.78 1.19 -13.15
C LEU A 483 10.65 0.99 -14.19
N PRO A 484 10.43 -0.25 -14.70
CA PRO A 484 9.50 -0.58 -15.80
C PRO A 484 8.00 -0.40 -15.49
N PHE A 485 7.60 0.79 -15.05
CA PHE A 485 6.23 1.20 -14.68
C PHE A 485 6.21 2.64 -14.15
N ALA A 486 7.38 3.18 -13.78
CA ALA A 486 7.54 4.45 -13.10
C ALA A 486 7.96 5.60 -14.03
N GLY A 487 8.21 5.36 -15.32
CA GLY A 487 8.77 6.33 -16.28
C GLY A 487 8.19 7.74 -16.20
N LYS A 488 6.89 7.91 -16.49
CA LYS A 488 6.21 9.22 -16.42
C LYS A 488 6.14 9.80 -15.01
N TYR A 489 6.03 8.95 -13.99
CA TYR A 489 5.96 9.40 -12.60
C TYR A 489 7.33 9.93 -12.14
N VAL A 490 8.41 9.19 -12.41
CA VAL A 490 9.79 9.59 -12.17
C VAL A 490 10.11 10.84 -12.99
N GLU A 491 9.73 10.90 -14.26
CA GLU A 491 9.91 12.10 -15.10
C GLU A 491 9.20 13.33 -14.51
N LEU A 492 7.94 13.19 -14.11
CA LEU A 492 7.16 14.26 -13.47
C LEU A 492 7.78 14.70 -12.13
N MET A 493 8.21 13.74 -11.31
CA MET A 493 8.79 14.00 -9.99
C MET A 493 10.20 14.58 -10.10
N THR A 494 11.06 14.01 -10.96
CA THR A 494 12.39 14.55 -11.28
C THR A 494 12.26 15.96 -11.82
N SER A 495 11.41 16.18 -12.83
CA SER A 495 11.24 17.53 -13.39
C SER A 495 10.70 18.52 -12.35
N SER A 496 9.71 18.15 -11.53
CA SER A 496 9.16 19.04 -10.51
C SER A 496 10.17 19.37 -9.39
N ILE A 497 10.81 18.34 -8.84
CA ILE A 497 11.76 18.50 -7.71
C ILE A 497 13.02 19.22 -8.18
N VAL A 498 13.60 18.80 -9.30
CA VAL A 498 14.82 19.40 -9.84
C VAL A 498 14.53 20.82 -10.30
N THR A 499 13.38 21.12 -10.93
CA THR A 499 13.02 22.50 -11.28
C THR A 499 12.84 23.38 -10.05
N SER A 500 12.15 22.88 -9.01
CA SER A 500 11.96 23.64 -7.77
C SER A 500 13.30 23.92 -7.07
N ALA A 501 14.17 22.91 -6.98
CA ALA A 501 15.50 23.05 -6.39
C ALA A 501 16.40 23.97 -7.23
N PHE A 502 16.39 23.81 -8.55
CA PHE A 502 17.16 24.62 -9.51
C PHE A 502 16.78 26.10 -9.42
N ASN A 503 15.48 26.41 -9.37
CA ASN A 503 15.02 27.78 -9.17
C ASN A 503 15.42 28.31 -7.79
N SER A 504 15.28 27.51 -6.73
CA SER A 504 15.71 27.93 -5.39
C SER A 504 17.22 28.25 -5.33
N ILE A 505 18.07 27.48 -6.01
CA ILE A 505 19.52 27.73 -6.06
C ILE A 505 19.81 29.05 -6.78
N CYS A 506 19.20 29.23 -7.96
CA CYS A 506 19.36 30.44 -8.77
C CYS A 506 18.82 31.68 -8.06
N ASP A 507 17.69 31.57 -7.37
CA ASP A 507 17.04 32.67 -6.68
C ASP A 507 17.81 33.06 -5.41
N VAL A 508 18.35 32.09 -4.65
CA VAL A 508 19.22 32.36 -3.48
C VAL A 508 20.53 33.03 -3.91
N ALA A 509 21.11 32.59 -5.04
CA ALA A 509 22.29 33.24 -5.59
C ALA A 509 22.00 34.69 -6.04
N ALA A 510 20.85 34.92 -6.69
CA ALA A 510 20.38 36.25 -7.09
C ALA A 510 19.97 37.15 -5.90
N THR A 511 19.55 36.56 -4.77
CA THR A 511 19.09 37.27 -3.55
C THR A 511 20.13 37.37 -2.45
N THR A 512 21.41 37.15 -2.75
CA THR A 512 22.50 37.71 -1.93
C THR A 512 22.42 39.25 -1.79
N THR A 513 21.46 39.88 -2.46
CA THR A 513 20.95 41.23 -2.18
C THR A 513 19.42 41.34 -2.10
N SER A 514 18.72 40.63 -1.19
CA SER A 514 17.38 41.10 -0.79
C SER A 514 17.05 40.88 0.69
N SER A 515 17.09 42.00 1.41
CA SER A 515 16.80 42.16 2.83
C SER A 515 15.30 42.40 3.08
N GLU A 516 14.47 41.37 3.13
CA GLU A 516 13.29 41.42 4.01
C GLU A 516 13.49 40.45 5.18
N PRO A 517 13.58 40.93 6.43
CA PRO A 517 13.80 40.07 7.58
C PRO A 517 12.59 39.15 7.82
N ASP A 518 12.82 37.87 8.16
CA ASP A 518 11.75 36.94 8.56
C ASP A 518 11.13 37.41 9.88
N TYR A 519 10.04 38.16 9.79
CA TYR A 519 9.51 39.02 10.86
C TYR A 519 8.40 38.36 11.72
N LEU A 520 8.02 37.10 11.45
CA LEU A 520 6.85 36.43 12.05
C LEU A 520 7.17 35.41 13.15
N VAL A 521 8.43 35.30 13.48
CA VAL A 521 8.98 34.73 14.70
C VAL A 521 10.16 35.63 15.03
N THR A 522 10.51 35.82 16.28
CA THR A 522 11.90 36.16 16.60
C THR A 522 12.76 35.03 16.01
N ASP A 523 13.12 35.10 14.72
CA ASP A 523 14.03 34.13 14.15
C ASP A 523 15.38 34.39 14.80
N SER A 524 15.56 33.70 15.92
CA SER A 524 16.69 33.65 16.83
C SER A 524 17.92 33.05 16.15
N LEU A 525 18.14 33.35 14.87
CA LEU A 525 19.45 33.22 14.26
C LEU A 525 20.40 34.28 14.81
N GLU A 526 19.87 35.40 15.32
CA GLU A 526 20.66 36.47 15.94
C GLU A 526 20.79 36.37 17.48
N LEU A 527 20.00 35.52 18.16
CA LEU A 527 20.11 35.29 19.60
C LEU A 527 21.06 34.11 19.87
N SER A 528 22.06 34.32 20.72
CA SER A 528 22.92 33.24 21.21
C SER A 528 22.11 32.21 22.00
N GLU A 529 22.57 30.95 22.09
CA GLU A 529 21.83 29.92 22.85
C GLU A 529 21.64 30.30 24.33
N GLU A 530 22.49 31.18 24.88
CA GLU A 530 22.43 31.70 26.24
C GLU A 530 21.32 32.75 26.45
N GLU A 531 20.84 33.41 25.39
CA GLU A 531 19.80 34.44 25.43
C GLU A 531 18.39 33.88 25.18
N ARG A 532 18.28 32.57 24.90
CA ARG A 532 16.99 31.94 24.59
C ARG A 532 16.18 31.66 25.85
N PRO A 533 14.89 32.05 25.90
CA PRO A 533 14.03 31.70 27.02
C PRO A 533 13.78 30.19 27.05
N SER A 534 13.70 29.62 28.24
CA SER A 534 13.22 28.24 28.41
C SER A 534 11.76 28.10 27.96
N LEU A 535 11.34 26.88 27.63
CA LEU A 535 9.94 26.59 27.27
C LEU A 535 8.96 27.09 28.34
N ILE A 536 9.29 26.89 29.62
CA ILE A 536 8.45 27.33 30.75
C ILE A 536 8.36 28.87 30.82
N GLN A 537 9.47 29.58 30.60
CA GLN A 537 9.47 31.04 30.56
C GLN A 537 8.70 31.60 29.36
N SER A 538 8.62 30.85 28.25
CA SER A 538 7.86 31.26 27.07
C SER A 538 6.33 31.12 27.23
N MET A 539 5.89 30.27 28.17
CA MET A 539 4.47 30.03 28.48
C MET A 539 3.89 31.17 29.34
N SER A 540 3.69 32.32 28.72
CA SER A 540 3.18 33.55 29.34
C SER A 540 1.70 33.81 29.07
N ASN A 541 1.06 32.99 28.23
CA ASN A 541 -0.34 33.10 27.88
C ASN A 541 -1.21 32.23 28.81
N PRO A 542 -2.34 32.71 29.36
CA PRO A 542 -3.31 31.86 30.06
C PRO A 542 -3.74 30.61 29.29
N ARG A 543 -3.76 30.66 27.95
CA ARG A 543 -4.03 29.49 27.09
C ARG A 543 -2.90 28.46 27.08
N ASP A 544 -1.65 28.84 27.38
CA ASP A 544 -0.53 27.89 27.51
C ASP A 544 -0.71 26.99 28.73
N ILE A 545 -1.15 27.56 29.84
CA ILE A 545 -1.44 26.80 31.07
C ILE A 545 -2.55 25.78 30.79
N LEU A 546 -3.59 26.20 30.06
CA LEU A 546 -4.70 25.34 29.68
C LEU A 546 -4.26 24.22 28.72
N ALA A 547 -3.46 24.55 27.70
CA ALA A 547 -2.91 23.57 26.76
C ALA A 547 -2.00 22.56 27.47
N SER A 548 -1.12 23.00 28.37
CA SER A 548 -0.26 22.09 29.14
C SER A 548 -1.04 21.21 30.11
N THR A 549 -2.08 21.75 30.75
CA THR A 549 -2.99 20.95 31.59
C THR A 549 -3.66 19.86 30.76
N LEU A 550 -4.16 20.23 29.57
CA LEU A 550 -4.78 19.29 28.64
C LEU A 550 -3.78 18.21 28.17
N LEU A 551 -2.54 18.58 27.87
CA LEU A 551 -1.50 17.61 27.45
C LEU A 551 -1.11 16.64 28.59
N ILE A 552 -1.13 17.09 29.85
CA ILE A 552 -0.94 16.21 31.02
C ILE A 552 -2.09 15.20 31.12
N VAL A 553 -3.33 15.66 30.98
CA VAL A 553 -4.51 14.76 30.91
C VAL A 553 -4.38 13.81 29.72
N GLY A 554 -3.96 14.30 28.57
CA GLY A 554 -3.72 13.52 27.35
C GLY A 554 -2.66 12.45 27.53
N PHE A 555 -1.59 12.69 28.30
CA PHE A 555 -0.61 11.67 28.65
C PHE A 555 -1.23 10.54 29.50
N GLY A 556 -2.11 10.89 30.44
CA GLY A 556 -2.87 9.91 31.22
C GLY A 556 -3.76 9.03 30.34
N ILE A 557 -4.55 9.65 29.46
CA ILE A 557 -5.41 8.94 28.50
C ILE A 557 -4.58 8.07 27.57
N SER A 558 -3.48 8.60 27.03
CA SER A 558 -2.56 7.87 26.14
C SER A 558 -1.98 6.65 26.83
N GLY A 559 -1.49 6.80 28.07
CA GLY A 559 -0.97 5.70 28.87
C GLY A 559 -2.02 4.62 29.14
N MET A 560 -3.26 5.02 29.45
CA MET A 560 -4.37 4.09 29.66
C MET A 560 -4.76 3.34 28.38
N ASN A 561 -4.79 4.01 27.21
CA ASN A 561 -5.01 3.35 25.92
C ASN A 561 -3.89 2.34 25.61
N VAL A 562 -2.63 2.68 25.90
CA VAL A 562 -1.48 1.77 25.70
C VAL A 562 -1.61 0.49 26.52
N VAL A 563 -2.08 0.58 27.77
CA VAL A 563 -2.23 -0.59 28.66
C VAL A 563 -3.63 -1.22 28.64
N GLY A 564 -4.56 -0.70 27.82
CA GLY A 564 -5.91 -1.25 27.68
C GLY A 564 -6.85 -0.99 28.87
N ALA A 565 -6.66 0.12 29.60
CA ALA A 565 -7.44 0.43 30.80
C ALA A 565 -8.59 1.43 30.51
N TYR A 566 -9.83 0.93 30.33
CA TYR A 566 -11.00 1.74 29.95
C TYR A 566 -12.08 1.86 31.04
N GLY A 567 -11.68 1.80 32.31
CA GLY A 567 -12.59 1.88 33.47
C GLY A 567 -13.04 3.30 33.82
N GLU A 568 -13.58 3.49 35.03
CA GLU A 568 -14.08 4.80 35.51
C GLU A 568 -13.03 5.90 35.49
N THR A 569 -11.78 5.57 35.82
CA THR A 569 -10.65 6.51 35.75
C THR A 569 -10.44 7.03 34.33
N TYR A 570 -10.60 6.18 33.32
CA TYR A 570 -10.50 6.59 31.92
C TYR A 570 -11.58 7.62 31.59
N ARG A 571 -12.84 7.33 31.96
CA ARG A 571 -13.98 8.23 31.72
C ARG A 571 -13.80 9.57 32.45
N ALA A 572 -13.23 9.57 33.65
CA ALA A 572 -12.93 10.81 34.37
C ALA A 572 -11.91 11.68 33.62
N PHE A 573 -10.85 11.06 33.08
CA PHE A 573 -9.85 11.77 32.28
C PHE A 573 -10.42 12.24 30.94
N GLU A 574 -11.21 11.40 30.27
CA GLU A 574 -11.92 11.72 29.04
C GLU A 574 -12.82 12.95 29.23
N GLY A 575 -13.66 12.95 30.26
CA GLY A 575 -14.52 14.10 30.59
C GLY A 575 -13.71 15.36 30.91
N ALA A 576 -12.59 15.23 31.64
CA ALA A 576 -11.70 16.35 31.90
C ALA A 576 -11.07 16.90 30.61
N ALA A 577 -10.65 16.02 29.69
CA ALA A 577 -10.07 16.42 28.40
C ALA A 577 -11.08 17.15 27.53
N ILE A 578 -12.32 16.65 27.44
CA ILE A 578 -13.42 17.30 26.71
C ILE A 578 -13.68 18.70 27.27
N PHE A 579 -13.80 18.83 28.60
CA PHE A 579 -14.05 20.11 29.26
C PHE A 579 -12.93 21.12 29.02
N LEU A 580 -11.68 20.69 29.17
CA LEU A 580 -10.50 21.52 28.92
C LEU A 580 -10.39 21.91 27.44
N GLY A 581 -10.77 21.02 26.52
CA GLY A 581 -10.83 21.28 25.08
C GLY A 581 -11.81 22.41 24.73
N PHE A 582 -13.06 22.34 25.22
CA PHE A 582 -14.02 23.44 25.06
C PHE A 582 -13.56 24.74 25.70
N THR A 583 -12.95 24.66 26.88
CA THR A 583 -12.38 25.83 27.55
C THR A 583 -11.27 26.46 26.69
N SER A 584 -10.45 25.64 26.01
CA SER A 584 -9.38 26.11 25.11
C SER A 584 -9.94 26.76 23.86
N ALA A 585 -10.99 26.18 23.26
CA ALA A 585 -11.70 26.79 22.14
C ALA A 585 -12.27 28.17 22.50
N ILE A 586 -12.94 28.29 23.65
CA ILE A 586 -13.47 29.58 24.14
C ILE A 586 -12.33 30.57 24.38
N ALA A 587 -11.23 30.15 25.02
CA ALA A 587 -10.06 30.98 25.23
C ALA A 587 -9.47 31.48 23.90
N ALA A 588 -9.43 30.64 22.87
CA ALA A 588 -8.99 31.03 21.54
C ALA A 588 -9.89 32.14 20.93
N VAL A 589 -11.22 31.99 21.03
CA VAL A 589 -12.18 33.00 20.54
C VAL A 589 -12.00 34.33 21.28
N VAL A 590 -11.88 34.29 22.61
CA VAL A 590 -11.62 35.49 23.43
C VAL A 590 -10.30 36.14 23.02
N GLN A 591 -9.25 35.35 22.83
CA GLN A 591 -7.94 35.84 22.43
C GLN A 591 -8.00 36.54 21.05
N ILE A 592 -8.70 35.96 20.08
CA ILE A 592 -8.86 36.51 18.73
C ILE A 592 -9.65 37.83 18.74
N ASN A 593 -10.72 37.89 19.54
CA ASN A 593 -11.58 39.07 19.64
C ASN A 593 -10.92 40.23 20.39
N THR A 594 -10.15 39.93 21.43
CA THR A 594 -9.41 40.95 22.20
C THR A 594 -8.10 41.36 21.54
N GLY A 595 -7.59 40.57 20.59
CA GLY A 595 -6.27 40.76 20.00
C GLY A 595 -5.11 40.48 20.97
N TYR A 596 -5.39 39.85 22.12
CA TYR A 596 -4.39 39.60 23.15
C TYR A 596 -3.25 38.73 22.63
N MET A 597 -2.07 39.33 22.47
CA MET A 597 -0.84 38.71 21.96
C MET A 597 -0.95 38.08 20.55
N ILE A 598 -2.00 38.43 19.79
CA ILE A 598 -2.18 38.02 18.39
C ILE A 598 -1.72 39.14 17.48
N THR A 599 -0.77 38.85 16.61
CA THR A 599 -0.24 39.82 15.66
C THR A 599 -1.03 39.75 14.36
N ARG A 600 -1.92 40.72 14.09
CA ARG A 600 -2.62 40.84 12.80
C ARG A 600 -1.76 41.60 11.79
N ARG A 601 -1.46 41.02 10.62
CA ARG A 601 -0.78 41.71 9.51
C ARG A 601 -1.59 41.61 8.22
N GLY A 602 -1.37 42.56 7.30
CA GLY A 602 -1.99 42.59 5.95
C GLY A 602 -1.52 41.49 4.99
N ARG A 603 -1.02 40.36 5.51
CA ARG A 603 -0.61 39.19 4.74
C ARG A 603 -1.86 38.35 4.43
N ILE A 604 -1.91 37.78 3.23
CA ILE A 604 -3.12 37.12 2.73
C ILE A 604 -3.18 35.64 3.19
N GLY A 605 -4.30 35.22 3.77
CA GLY A 605 -4.59 33.82 4.11
C GLY A 605 -3.95 33.30 5.42
N ILE A 606 -3.52 32.03 5.46
CA ILE A 606 -3.17 31.34 6.73
C ILE A 606 -1.75 31.60 7.25
N ALA A 607 -0.93 32.34 6.49
CA ALA A 607 0.41 32.74 6.93
C ALA A 607 0.39 33.74 8.10
N ASP A 608 -0.75 34.40 8.34
CA ASP A 608 -0.95 35.33 9.45
C ASP A 608 -1.24 34.62 10.79
N ASP A 609 -0.72 35.16 11.89
CA ASP A 609 -0.84 34.61 13.23
C ASP A 609 -2.31 34.55 13.71
N ALA A 610 -3.16 35.50 13.32
CA ALA A 610 -4.57 35.47 13.67
C ALA A 610 -5.30 34.32 12.96
N SER A 611 -4.95 34.04 11.71
CA SER A 611 -5.52 32.93 10.94
C SER A 611 -5.15 31.56 11.54
N VAL A 612 -3.91 31.38 11.97
CA VAL A 612 -3.45 30.15 12.64
C VAL A 612 -4.19 29.95 13.97
N ASN A 613 -4.30 31.00 14.79
CA ASN A 613 -5.00 30.93 16.07
C ASN A 613 -6.51 30.69 15.88
N PHE A 614 -7.11 31.30 14.86
CA PHE A 614 -8.50 31.06 14.49
C PHE A 614 -8.74 29.61 14.10
N TYR A 615 -7.94 29.08 13.17
CA TYR A 615 -8.04 27.68 12.76
C TYR A 615 -7.85 26.72 13.93
N GLY A 616 -6.79 26.90 14.73
CA GLY A 616 -6.56 26.07 15.91
C GLY A 616 -7.73 26.11 16.90
N GLY A 617 -8.35 27.27 17.10
CA GLY A 617 -9.53 27.42 17.97
C GLY A 617 -10.77 26.68 17.47
N VAL A 618 -11.12 26.84 16.19
CA VAL A 618 -12.30 26.16 15.60
C VAL A 618 -12.08 24.67 15.44
N TYR A 619 -10.84 24.24 15.13
CA TYR A 619 -10.49 22.83 15.08
C TYR A 619 -10.60 22.18 16.45
N THR A 620 -10.02 22.80 17.50
CA THR A 620 -10.16 22.37 18.89
C THR A 620 -11.63 22.24 19.31
N ALA A 621 -12.49 23.18 18.91
CA ALA A 621 -13.94 23.09 19.16
C ALA A 621 -14.59 21.90 18.46
N ALA A 622 -14.27 21.67 17.18
CA ALA A 622 -14.83 20.59 16.37
C ALA A 622 -14.48 19.21 16.94
N VAL A 623 -13.20 18.97 17.26
CA VAL A 623 -12.77 17.68 17.81
C VAL A 623 -13.20 17.47 19.26
N SER A 624 -13.36 18.54 20.05
CA SER A 624 -13.92 18.45 21.41
C SER A 624 -15.41 18.09 21.38
N TRP A 625 -16.16 18.65 20.43
CA TRP A 625 -17.55 18.25 20.20
C TRP A 625 -17.64 16.81 19.71
N LEU A 626 -16.83 16.41 18.74
CA LEU A 626 -16.85 15.05 18.21
C LEU A 626 -16.51 14.02 19.30
N ALA A 627 -15.48 14.29 20.11
CA ALA A 627 -15.13 13.49 21.28
C ALA A 627 -16.32 13.38 22.25
N TRP A 628 -16.93 14.51 22.60
CA TRP A 628 -18.08 14.50 23.51
C TRP A 628 -19.28 13.75 22.93
N ARG A 629 -19.55 13.94 21.64
CA ARG A 629 -20.71 13.35 20.95
C ARG A 629 -20.58 11.84 20.80
N ALA A 630 -19.36 11.33 20.60
CA ALA A 630 -19.07 9.90 20.52
C ALA A 630 -18.94 9.24 21.90
N SER A 631 -18.54 10.00 22.92
CA SER A 631 -18.32 9.51 24.28
C SER A 631 -19.59 8.95 24.93
N ALA A 632 -19.40 7.97 25.82
CA ALA A 632 -20.43 7.51 26.75
C ALA A 632 -20.90 8.60 27.74
N LEU A 633 -20.18 9.74 27.83
CA LEU A 633 -20.54 10.91 28.64
C LEU A 633 -21.52 11.86 27.92
N ALA A 634 -21.85 11.60 26.66
CA ALA A 634 -22.79 12.42 25.89
C ALA A 634 -24.21 12.34 26.48
N PRO A 635 -24.87 13.45 26.85
CA PRO A 635 -26.29 13.41 27.12
C PRO A 635 -27.05 13.18 25.81
N GLN A 636 -28.14 12.40 25.83
CA GLN A 636 -28.95 12.13 24.63
C GLN A 636 -29.43 13.41 23.93
N SER A 637 -29.69 14.48 24.69
CA SER A 637 -30.10 15.77 24.15
C SER A 637 -29.05 16.45 23.26
N LEU A 638 -27.77 16.05 23.33
CA LEU A 638 -26.69 16.62 22.51
C LEU A 638 -26.91 16.32 21.03
N SER A 639 -27.52 15.18 20.70
CA SER A 639 -27.81 14.76 19.33
C SER A 639 -28.76 15.72 18.58
N ASN A 640 -29.58 16.49 19.30
CA ASN A 640 -30.43 17.52 18.71
C ASN A 640 -29.64 18.63 18.00
N PHE A 641 -28.35 18.77 18.32
CA PHE A 641 -27.46 19.75 17.73
C PHE A 641 -26.63 19.19 16.56
N ASP A 642 -26.68 17.89 16.28
CA ASP A 642 -25.91 17.24 15.21
C ASP A 642 -26.14 17.90 13.82
N PRO A 643 -27.37 18.30 13.43
CA PRO A 643 -27.61 18.98 12.14
C PRO A 643 -26.91 20.32 11.98
N ILE A 644 -26.47 20.94 13.09
CA ILE A 644 -25.76 22.22 13.10
C ILE A 644 -24.27 22.00 13.33
N LEU A 645 -23.91 21.21 14.34
CA LEU A 645 -22.53 21.04 14.77
C LEU A 645 -21.73 20.15 13.81
N ALA A 646 -22.34 19.15 13.18
CA ALA A 646 -21.64 18.28 12.25
C ALA A 646 -21.21 18.99 10.95
N PRO A 647 -22.08 19.81 10.29
CA PRO A 647 -21.64 20.64 9.19
C PRO A 647 -20.57 21.68 9.59
N LEU A 648 -20.67 22.26 10.79
CA LEU A 648 -19.65 23.20 11.28
C LEU A 648 -18.29 22.52 11.50
N ALA A 649 -18.28 21.29 12.02
CA ALA A 649 -17.07 20.49 12.16
C ALA A 649 -16.46 20.16 10.78
N LEU A 650 -17.28 19.74 9.81
CA LEU A 650 -16.84 19.51 8.43
C LEU A 650 -16.23 20.75 7.79
N LEU A 651 -16.84 21.93 8.00
CA LEU A 651 -16.28 23.19 7.53
C LEU A 651 -14.95 23.51 8.20
N ALA A 652 -14.81 23.24 9.50
CA ALA A 652 -13.55 23.42 10.21
C ALA A 652 -12.45 22.51 9.62
N PHE A 653 -12.73 21.23 9.38
CA PHE A 653 -11.77 20.31 8.77
C PHE A 653 -11.43 20.70 7.33
N GLY A 654 -12.43 21.05 6.52
CA GLY A 654 -12.24 21.51 5.14
C GLY A 654 -11.45 22.82 5.05
N TYR A 655 -11.58 23.72 6.02
CA TYR A 655 -10.79 24.95 6.09
C TYR A 655 -9.29 24.68 6.21
N GLY A 656 -8.91 23.59 6.90
CA GLY A 656 -7.52 23.15 7.03
C GLY A 656 -6.83 22.83 5.71
N VAL A 657 -7.58 22.48 4.66
CA VAL A 657 -7.08 22.27 3.30
C VAL A 657 -7.26 23.52 2.44
N TYR A 658 -8.43 24.15 2.51
CA TYR A 658 -8.77 25.32 1.70
C TYR A 658 -7.83 26.51 1.95
N ALA A 659 -7.54 26.82 3.21
CA ALA A 659 -6.78 28.02 3.56
C ALA A 659 -5.29 27.94 3.13
N PRO A 660 -4.54 26.84 3.37
CA PRO A 660 -3.19 26.68 2.83
C PRO A 660 -3.12 26.75 1.29
N VAL A 661 -4.04 26.05 0.59
CA VAL A 661 -4.07 26.02 -0.88
C VAL A 661 -4.32 27.40 -1.46
N THR A 662 -5.29 28.14 -0.90
CA THR A 662 -5.58 29.51 -1.35
C THR A 662 -4.44 30.49 -1.04
N THR A 663 -3.73 30.32 0.09
CA THR A 663 -2.52 31.10 0.39
C THR A 663 -1.44 30.86 -0.66
N LEU A 664 -1.11 29.60 -0.98
CA LEU A 664 -0.07 29.29 -1.98
C LEU A 664 -0.44 29.82 -3.37
N TYR A 665 -1.69 29.64 -3.78
CA TYR A 665 -2.19 30.11 -5.07
C TYR A 665 -2.11 31.65 -5.22
N LYS A 666 -2.53 32.41 -4.20
CA LYS A 666 -2.53 33.88 -4.26
C LYS A 666 -1.10 34.46 -4.25
N TYR A 667 -0.19 33.90 -3.45
CA TYR A 667 1.20 34.38 -3.42
C TYR A 667 1.94 34.06 -4.72
N SER A 668 1.67 32.89 -5.31
CA SER A 668 2.18 32.53 -6.64
C SER A 668 1.72 33.53 -7.72
N ASN A 669 0.44 33.91 -7.73
CA ASN A 669 -0.10 34.87 -8.71
C ASN A 669 0.38 36.31 -8.50
N ASP A 670 0.51 36.77 -7.26
CA ASP A 670 0.93 38.14 -6.94
C ASP A 670 2.45 38.35 -7.04
N LYS A 671 3.22 37.31 -7.43
CA LYS A 671 4.69 37.29 -7.42
C LYS A 671 5.32 37.69 -6.07
N LYS A 672 4.62 37.39 -4.98
CA LYS A 672 5.12 37.60 -3.61
C LYS A 672 5.67 36.28 -3.08
N THR A 673 6.82 36.30 -2.43
CA THR A 673 7.40 35.13 -1.79
C THR A 673 6.93 35.03 -0.34
N LEU A 674 6.62 33.80 0.09
CA LEU A 674 6.46 33.47 1.51
C LEU A 674 7.86 33.32 2.13
N SER A 675 8.03 33.69 3.40
CA SER A 675 9.25 33.33 4.12
C SER A 675 9.31 31.80 4.35
N ASP A 676 10.51 31.28 4.63
CA ASP A 676 10.69 29.86 4.98
C ASP A 676 9.78 29.42 6.14
N THR A 677 9.61 30.30 7.13
CA THR A 677 8.75 30.05 8.29
C THR A 677 7.27 30.06 7.90
N GLU A 678 6.85 30.99 7.04
CA GLU A 678 5.48 31.04 6.52
C GLU A 678 5.15 29.78 5.69
N LEU A 679 6.07 29.34 4.84
CA LEU A 679 5.91 28.13 4.03
C LEU A 679 5.81 26.86 4.90
N LEU A 680 6.66 26.75 5.93
CA LEU A 680 6.62 25.64 6.87
C LEU A 680 5.28 25.55 7.62
N ARG A 681 4.68 26.69 8.00
CA ARG A 681 3.34 26.76 8.63
C ARG A 681 2.25 26.30 7.67
N VAL A 682 2.26 26.80 6.44
CA VAL A 682 1.30 26.42 5.39
C VAL A 682 1.32 24.91 5.16
N ASN A 683 2.52 24.30 5.09
CA ASN A 683 2.68 22.86 4.91
C ASN A 683 2.20 22.05 6.13
N GLY A 684 2.54 22.49 7.34
CA GLY A 684 2.08 21.83 8.58
C GLY A 684 0.55 21.84 8.72
N LEU A 685 -0.09 22.95 8.35
CA LEU A 685 -1.55 23.09 8.38
C LEU A 685 -2.24 22.24 7.32
N LEU A 686 -1.68 22.15 6.11
CA LEU A 686 -2.18 21.26 5.08
C LEU A 686 -2.15 19.79 5.55
N ALA A 687 -1.06 19.36 6.19
CA ALA A 687 -0.96 18.02 6.75
C ALA A 687 -2.00 17.75 7.85
N ILE A 688 -2.21 18.70 8.76
CA ILE A 688 -3.24 18.59 9.81
C ILE A 688 -4.65 18.60 9.20
N GLY A 689 -4.92 19.42 8.19
CA GLY A 689 -6.21 19.46 7.51
C GLY A 689 -6.56 18.15 6.80
N VAL A 690 -5.58 17.51 6.14
CA VAL A 690 -5.75 16.20 5.53
C VAL A 690 -6.01 15.12 6.58
N LEU A 691 -5.29 15.14 7.71
CA LEU A 691 -5.56 14.22 8.82
C LEU A 691 -6.95 14.45 9.44
N GLY A 692 -7.40 15.70 9.54
CA GLY A 692 -8.75 16.03 10.02
C GLY A 692 -9.88 15.51 9.12
N ALA A 693 -9.62 15.29 7.83
CA ALA A 693 -10.60 14.71 6.91
C ALA A 693 -10.99 13.26 7.26
N VAL A 694 -10.20 12.57 8.08
CA VAL A 694 -10.51 11.22 8.59
C VAL A 694 -11.80 11.22 9.43
N PHE A 695 -12.15 12.35 10.06
CA PHE A 695 -13.37 12.51 10.86
C PHE A 695 -14.59 12.94 10.05
N ALA A 696 -14.43 13.16 8.73
CA ALA A 696 -15.53 13.56 7.87
C ALA A 696 -16.66 12.51 7.79
N PRO A 697 -16.39 11.20 7.70
CA PRO A 697 -17.43 10.17 7.74
C PRO A 697 -18.28 10.23 9.02
N ASP A 698 -17.65 10.38 10.20
CA ASP A 698 -18.36 10.47 11.48
C ASP A 698 -19.29 11.68 11.51
N CYS A 699 -18.81 12.83 11.04
CA CYS A 699 -19.62 14.04 10.97
C CYS A 699 -20.78 13.90 9.98
N VAL A 700 -20.55 13.29 8.82
CA VAL A 700 -21.62 13.01 7.85
C VAL A 700 -22.65 12.06 8.46
N ALA A 701 -22.21 11.03 9.16
CA ALA A 701 -23.10 10.06 9.79
C ALA A 701 -23.88 10.64 10.97
N PHE A 702 -23.28 11.45 11.84
CA PHE A 702 -24.01 12.18 12.87
C PHE A 702 -25.01 13.18 12.26
N GLY A 703 -24.61 13.89 11.20
CA GLY A 703 -25.46 14.88 10.54
C GLY A 703 -26.64 14.28 9.78
N LEU A 704 -26.47 13.12 9.13
CA LEU A 704 -27.49 12.49 8.28
C LEU A 704 -28.23 11.32 8.97
N GLY A 705 -27.55 10.57 9.83
CA GLY A 705 -28.02 9.30 10.40
C GLY A 705 -29.00 9.44 11.56
N SER A 706 -29.21 10.65 12.10
CA SER A 706 -29.97 10.95 13.32
C SER A 706 -29.39 10.30 14.59
N SER A 707 -29.88 10.68 15.78
CA SER A 707 -29.43 10.11 17.06
C SER A 707 -29.58 8.58 17.10
N THR A 708 -30.61 8.06 16.44
CA THR A 708 -30.96 6.64 16.41
C THR A 708 -29.92 5.77 15.74
N TRP A 709 -29.14 6.31 14.79
CA TRP A 709 -28.03 5.57 14.18
C TRP A 709 -26.93 5.31 15.21
N TRP A 710 -26.49 6.35 15.93
CA TRP A 710 -25.43 6.20 16.92
C TRP A 710 -25.85 5.29 18.06
N ASP A 711 -27.12 5.39 18.50
CA ASP A 711 -27.66 4.51 19.54
C ASP A 711 -27.61 3.03 19.13
N ARG A 712 -27.88 2.71 17.85
CA ARG A 712 -27.74 1.34 17.31
C ARG A 712 -26.28 0.89 17.29
N VAL A 713 -25.37 1.74 16.82
CA VAL A 713 -23.93 1.44 16.81
C VAL A 713 -23.43 1.14 18.21
N CYS A 714 -23.82 1.94 19.20
CA CYS A 714 -23.43 1.74 20.59
C CYS A 714 -24.07 0.50 21.24
N LEU A 715 -25.23 0.08 20.77
CA LEU A 715 -25.89 -1.15 21.22
C LEU A 715 -25.17 -2.39 20.70
N GLU A 716 -24.76 -2.38 19.43
CA GLU A 716 -24.09 -3.49 18.77
C GLU A 716 -22.59 -3.56 19.09
N TYR A 717 -21.95 -2.40 19.28
CA TYR A 717 -20.50 -2.25 19.48
C TYR A 717 -20.20 -1.21 20.57
N PRO A 718 -20.40 -1.53 21.86
CA PRO A 718 -20.22 -0.58 22.96
C PRO A 718 -18.82 0.05 23.02
N SER A 719 -17.77 -0.71 22.69
CA SER A 719 -16.40 -0.20 22.67
C SER A 719 -16.15 0.85 21.58
N GLN A 720 -17.04 1.00 20.60
CA GLN A 720 -16.96 2.04 19.57
C GLN A 720 -17.02 3.45 20.20
N GLN A 721 -17.77 3.63 21.30
CA GLN A 721 -17.84 4.92 22.01
C GLN A 721 -16.47 5.35 22.53
N THR A 722 -15.73 4.40 23.10
CA THR A 722 -14.38 4.64 23.62
C THR A 722 -13.40 4.92 22.49
N LEU A 723 -13.48 4.16 21.40
CA LEU A 723 -12.56 4.32 20.26
C LEU A 723 -12.74 5.69 19.58
N GLU A 724 -13.96 6.06 19.21
CA GLU A 724 -14.22 7.29 18.46
C GLU A 724 -13.96 8.55 19.29
N SER A 725 -14.34 8.49 20.58
CA SER A 725 -14.00 9.57 21.53
C SER A 725 -12.50 9.71 21.73
N SER A 726 -11.79 8.59 21.95
CA SER A 726 -10.33 8.58 22.13
C SER A 726 -9.60 9.12 20.90
N THR A 727 -10.01 8.71 19.69
CA THR A 727 -9.42 9.16 18.42
C THR A 727 -9.61 10.66 18.21
N SER A 728 -10.79 11.18 18.55
CA SER A 728 -11.07 12.63 18.54
C SER A 728 -10.23 13.40 19.57
N LEU A 729 -10.05 12.84 20.78
CA LEU A 729 -9.18 13.43 21.81
C LEU A 729 -7.71 13.45 21.41
N PHE A 730 -7.24 12.46 20.65
CA PHE A 730 -5.88 12.47 20.13
C PHE A 730 -5.65 13.59 19.11
N ALA A 731 -6.63 13.87 18.26
CA ALA A 731 -6.60 15.04 17.38
C ALA A 731 -6.61 16.36 18.17
N LEU A 732 -7.30 16.40 19.31
CA LEU A 732 -7.27 17.53 20.24
C LEU A 732 -5.87 17.74 20.84
N PHE A 733 -5.23 16.69 21.35
CA PHE A 733 -3.88 16.80 21.95
C PHE A 733 -2.83 17.20 20.91
N ALA A 734 -2.88 16.63 19.71
CA ALA A 734 -1.98 16.99 18.63
C ALA A 734 -2.12 18.47 18.22
N THR A 735 -3.36 18.97 18.19
CA THR A 735 -3.65 20.38 17.88
C THR A 735 -3.07 21.31 18.95
N GLU A 736 -3.32 21.03 20.23
CA GLU A 736 -2.81 21.87 21.31
C GLU A 736 -1.29 21.79 21.47
N ALA A 737 -0.69 20.61 21.27
CA ALA A 737 0.77 20.47 21.20
C ALA A 737 1.37 21.33 20.08
N SER A 738 0.75 21.32 18.90
CA SER A 738 1.18 22.15 17.76
C SER A 738 1.04 23.65 18.06
N MET A 739 -0.02 24.06 18.74
CA MET A 739 -0.23 25.46 19.13
C MET A 739 0.75 25.93 20.22
N VAL A 740 1.15 25.05 21.14
CA VAL A 740 2.24 25.33 22.10
C VAL A 740 3.57 25.47 21.37
N ALA A 741 3.87 24.57 20.42
CA ALA A 741 5.07 24.65 19.58
C ALA A 741 5.13 25.97 18.80
N HIS A 742 4.01 26.38 18.21
CA HIS A 742 3.89 27.64 17.48
C HIS A 742 4.22 28.85 18.35
N ARG A 743 3.68 28.90 19.58
CA ARG A 743 3.92 30.01 20.52
C ARG A 743 5.33 30.00 21.10
N ALA A 744 5.87 28.83 21.44
CA ALA A 744 7.26 28.68 21.89
C ALA A 744 8.25 29.12 20.80
N GLY A 745 7.97 28.78 19.54
CA GLY A 745 8.70 29.29 18.38
C GLY A 745 8.64 30.80 18.31
N LYS A 746 7.44 31.40 18.37
CA LYS A 746 7.24 32.86 18.32
C LYS A 746 8.03 33.64 19.39
N GLN A 747 8.26 33.05 20.55
CA GLN A 747 9.00 33.65 21.68
C GLN A 747 10.52 33.37 21.64
N GLY A 748 11.02 32.65 20.62
CA GLY A 748 12.45 32.44 20.44
C GLY A 748 13.06 31.33 21.31
N VAL A 749 12.25 30.38 21.81
CA VAL A 749 12.76 29.22 22.57
C VAL A 749 13.75 28.40 21.73
N ALA A 750 13.46 28.25 20.45
CA ALA A 750 14.35 27.68 19.44
C ALA A 750 13.83 28.06 18.03
N PRO A 751 14.67 27.96 16.99
CA PRO A 751 14.24 28.17 15.61
C PRO A 751 13.07 27.27 15.24
N PHE A 752 12.09 27.80 14.52
CA PHE A 752 10.87 27.08 14.15
C PHE A 752 11.18 25.75 13.43
N LYS A 753 12.21 25.75 12.57
CA LYS A 753 12.73 24.55 11.87
C LYS A 753 13.24 23.45 12.81
N ARG A 754 13.66 23.78 14.05
CA ARG A 754 14.06 22.80 15.08
C ARG A 754 12.90 22.36 15.96
N ILE A 755 11.99 23.28 16.30
CA ILE A 755 10.84 22.98 17.17
C ILE A 755 9.85 22.04 16.49
N VAL A 756 9.49 22.30 15.23
CA VAL A 756 8.42 21.56 14.54
C VAL A 756 8.69 20.04 14.49
N PRO A 757 9.88 19.55 14.08
CA PRO A 757 10.16 18.11 14.06
C PRO A 757 10.12 17.44 15.45
N SER A 758 10.58 18.12 16.50
CA SER A 758 10.54 17.58 17.87
C SER A 758 9.10 17.40 18.38
N PHE A 759 8.20 18.31 18.00
CA PHE A 759 6.78 18.22 18.38
C PHE A 759 6.01 17.14 17.59
N VAL A 760 6.45 16.78 16.38
CA VAL A 760 5.90 15.61 15.66
C VAL A 760 6.11 14.32 16.47
N GLY A 761 7.27 14.18 17.12
CA GLY A 761 7.54 13.06 18.03
C GLY A 761 6.59 13.03 19.22
N VAL A 762 6.29 14.18 19.82
CA VAL A 762 5.32 14.31 20.91
C VAL A 762 3.91 13.89 20.46
N CYS A 763 3.48 14.34 19.28
CA CYS A 763 2.20 13.93 18.69
C CYS A 763 2.17 12.41 18.43
N PHE A 764 3.27 11.79 17.99
CA PHE A 764 3.30 10.34 17.81
C PHE A 764 3.03 9.57 19.11
N PHE A 765 3.65 9.98 20.22
CA PHE A 765 3.48 9.32 21.52
C PHE A 765 2.14 9.63 22.21
N LEU A 766 1.57 10.81 21.97
CA LEU A 766 0.29 11.23 22.56
C LEU A 766 -0.95 10.86 21.72
N ALA A 767 -0.78 10.55 20.44
CA ALA A 767 -1.90 10.30 19.54
C ALA A 767 -1.77 8.98 18.79
N ILE A 768 -0.71 8.81 17.99
CA ILE A 768 -0.63 7.71 17.02
C ILE A 768 -0.42 6.35 17.71
N ALA A 769 0.56 6.24 18.60
CA ALA A 769 0.82 4.97 19.29
C ALA A 769 -0.35 4.53 20.20
N PRO A 770 -1.00 5.44 20.95
CA PRO A 770 -2.24 5.14 21.67
C PRO A 770 -3.42 4.71 20.77
N CYS A 771 -3.62 5.30 19.58
CA CYS A 771 -4.63 4.83 18.62
C CYS A 771 -4.41 3.36 18.25
N ILE A 772 -3.16 3.00 17.93
CA ILE A 772 -2.81 1.63 17.53
C ILE A 772 -3.10 0.66 18.69
N ALA A 773 -2.75 1.05 19.92
CA ALA A 773 -3.04 0.24 21.10
C ALA A 773 -4.55 0.14 21.37
N ALA A 774 -5.31 1.22 21.17
CA ALA A 774 -6.76 1.22 21.32
C ALA A 774 -7.43 0.24 20.34
N LEU A 775 -7.01 0.23 19.07
CA LEU A 775 -7.49 -0.73 18.07
C LEU A 775 -7.16 -2.18 18.44
N TYR A 776 -5.99 -2.42 19.06
CA TYR A 776 -5.62 -3.75 19.53
C TYR A 776 -6.50 -4.21 20.71
N TRP A 777 -6.67 -3.37 21.73
CA TRP A 777 -7.40 -3.74 22.95
C TRP A 777 -8.92 -3.78 22.77
N LEU A 778 -9.48 -2.89 21.94
CA LEU A 778 -10.93 -2.79 21.71
C LEU A 778 -11.40 -3.62 20.50
N GLY A 779 -10.46 -4.19 19.72
CA GLY A 779 -10.67 -4.73 18.37
C GLY A 779 -11.79 -5.75 18.20
N SER A 780 -12.12 -6.54 19.23
CA SER A 780 -13.19 -7.54 19.16
C SER A 780 -14.61 -6.97 19.32
N ASP A 781 -14.74 -5.69 19.72
CA ASP A 781 -16.00 -5.05 20.10
C ASP A 781 -16.20 -3.68 19.38
N ILE A 782 -15.52 -3.50 18.25
CA ILE A 782 -15.58 -2.32 17.38
C ILE A 782 -15.84 -2.76 15.94
N SER A 783 -16.57 -1.98 15.15
CA SER A 783 -17.03 -2.42 13.83
C SER A 783 -16.57 -1.58 12.66
N TYR A 784 -15.67 -0.61 12.92
CA TYR A 784 -15.01 0.41 12.06
C TYR A 784 -15.60 0.76 10.67
N PHE A 785 -16.05 -0.19 9.84
CA PHE A 785 -16.76 0.07 8.58
C PHE A 785 -18.04 -0.72 8.30
N SER A 786 -18.41 -1.76 9.08
CA SER A 786 -19.63 -2.55 8.80
C SER A 786 -20.93 -1.86 9.20
N TYR A 787 -20.85 -0.75 9.93
CA TYR A 787 -21.98 0.05 10.40
C TYR A 787 -22.28 1.30 9.56
N TYR A 788 -21.43 1.60 8.57
CA TYR A 788 -21.69 2.60 7.53
C TYR A 788 -22.45 2.02 6.33
N THR A 789 -22.58 0.69 6.28
CA THR A 789 -23.22 -0.08 5.21
C THR A 789 -24.64 -0.54 5.54
N THR A 790 -25.11 -0.32 6.77
CA THR A 790 -26.44 -0.66 7.31
C THR A 790 -27.17 0.58 7.80
#